data_AF-A0A6A6HIB4-F1
#
_entry.id   AF-A0A6A6HIB4-F1
#
_cell.length_a   1.000
_cell.length_b   1.000
_cell.length_c   1.000
_cell.angle_alpha   90.00
_cell.angle_beta   90.00
_cell.angle_gamma   90.00
#
_symmetry.space_group_name_H-M   'P 1'
#
loop_
_entity.id
_entity.type
_entity.pdbx_description
1 polymer ?
#
loop_
_entity_poly.entity_id
_entity_poly.type
_entity_poly.pdbx_seq_one_letter_code
_entity_poly.pdbx_strand_id
1 'polypeptide(L)'
;MTVPSSEDILWVPKKKKGRRTKADRLLHWLSEENPLIRQRHLRSIRATDTGQWFLKSPKLRNWVVNDGQTLFCPGVPGSGKSVVTSMVVDRLFDTFGDQTDIGIAIFYCNYHQDQKQSQLLRSLLKQLGGRLPSLPTILLDLYRDQSTRPSKEKLFDVLRSMSTSLSKVYIVIDALDELPSPTRDAFLSNILVLQSESNVNLFATSRSFSEIVSKFMGVPSLEINGTANDLIRFIDQSQRELLGSEIKESIVKVSYGMKVTSCTVQFSLARLQLQELRPETPFRAGTKLAYYNTTSKFIPECPGDFWETNFGRIQVLPKEQREAAKKVLAWLTFAKRSLKAIELWHAFGVKNGSTRYDETNALDIGEIVAICQGFVAYVGTDDIFTLVHFSARNYLQVNQHKCGLDTNETIATCCINCLSFDAFCTGFCGSDEEFESRLRMFPFCRYAAQHWGDHLDEQILSLFEQEVCSFLMDQARVAFASQTMFASGDGQLQPGYSQKVTRQITGLHLAASFGSTPVIKLLLAKGQKIAAKDSQGRTPLWCATEKDHGEAMKLLSLTDRTTFTTMVTKGEKTLARRLLEEAGPHIRGLRLRTALHIGVLHNDLDIMESALSNGVNIDSKDGDGSTPIQLAFRERKTEAVDFLLNDTADAEVTDITVDDWLQVYGFNDSHVVELSKKKAGHKMVRFLTLPQFRTEVASYSEPRSRLFMFSHCSSWQTSASLDPQRCPQDTLLEFKRSLIQEEQLYRHSMIATIPVQTNTTEEKLFTLGQKEMRIAWTMQALPDSRGKNCWTSQDHFSTLPTSSIPESGAAFFQTLIRYVMRGWLELYQSIEGHLTRCRRDILVANGREPDLIVRLLKDANTWIDLRRLLHNQVEVAQSFRLDYDKYGYEDSAIDDLAETIEEFARTIHSRIDKLDESSSTLVQLEFNLTSIREAQKSTTLNRSIKRLTWINFIFLPLIFISGLFGMNVDVLAMNPPWWWYLVFAVATLGLTLTVWIVFKRYRTLEDKVEIWFTWLVGPRKSQDIERGLLPIEDKKIK
;
A
#
# COMPACT_ATOMS: atom_id res chain seq x y z
N MET A 1 -13.65 51.99 -39.42
CA MET A 1 -12.65 52.02 -40.51
C MET A 1 -12.53 50.61 -41.08
N THR A 2 -12.55 50.48 -42.41
CA THR A 2 -12.40 49.22 -43.16
C THR A 2 -11.10 48.50 -42.80
N VAL A 3 -11.22 47.24 -42.37
CA VAL A 3 -10.11 46.35 -42.02
C VAL A 3 -9.30 46.09 -43.30
N PRO A 4 -7.98 46.37 -43.35
CA PRO A 4 -7.15 45.95 -44.47
C PRO A 4 -7.14 44.42 -44.54
N SER A 5 -7.25 43.87 -45.75
CA SER A 5 -7.28 42.43 -45.98
C SER A 5 -6.04 41.72 -45.40
N SER A 6 -6.19 40.43 -45.07
CA SER A 6 -5.21 39.59 -44.37
C SER A 6 -3.85 39.39 -45.07
N GLU A 7 -3.62 39.96 -46.25
CA GLU A 7 -2.45 39.70 -47.10
C GLU A 7 -1.42 40.86 -47.17
N ASP A 8 -1.70 42.05 -46.63
CA ASP A 8 -0.86 43.23 -46.85
C ASP A 8 -0.01 43.67 -45.62
N ILE A 9 0.86 42.81 -45.07
CA ILE A 9 1.97 43.26 -44.17
C ILE A 9 3.23 42.38 -44.31
N LEU A 10 4.37 43.05 -44.53
CA LEU A 10 5.77 42.64 -44.81
C LEU A 10 6.45 41.46 -44.07
N TRP A 11 5.79 40.73 -43.16
CA TRP A 11 6.48 39.77 -42.26
C TRP A 11 6.29 38.28 -42.61
N VAL A 12 5.59 37.99 -43.70
CA VAL A 12 5.51 36.65 -44.28
C VAL A 12 6.31 36.71 -45.58
N PRO A 13 7.37 35.91 -45.78
CA PRO A 13 8.01 35.83 -47.09
C PRO A 13 6.93 35.50 -48.10
N LYS A 14 6.79 36.34 -49.15
CA LYS A 14 5.75 36.21 -50.18
C LYS A 14 5.70 34.75 -50.67
N LYS A 15 4.76 33.95 -50.17
CA LYS A 15 4.58 32.57 -50.64
C LYS A 15 4.05 32.65 -52.06
N LYS A 16 4.85 32.21 -53.04
CA LYS A 16 4.32 31.85 -54.36
C LYS A 16 3.18 30.85 -54.12
N LYS A 17 1.96 31.20 -54.54
CA LYS A 17 0.78 30.34 -54.46
C LYS A 17 1.07 29.03 -55.22
N GLY A 18 1.40 27.96 -54.49
CA GLY A 18 1.62 26.63 -55.05
C GLY A 18 2.10 25.64 -53.99
N ARG A 19 1.25 24.65 -53.65
CA ARG A 19 1.49 23.45 -52.80
C ARG A 19 2.20 23.66 -51.45
N ARG A 20 1.46 23.47 -50.34
CA ARG A 20 2.04 23.35 -48.97
C ARG A 20 3.16 22.29 -48.96
N THR A 21 4.39 22.72 -48.70
CA THR A 21 5.58 21.85 -48.65
C THR A 21 5.53 20.93 -47.42
N LYS A 22 6.35 19.85 -47.41
CA LYS A 22 6.44 18.90 -46.29
C LYS A 22 6.84 19.61 -44.98
N ALA A 23 7.67 20.65 -45.07
CA ALA A 23 8.09 21.50 -43.96
C ALA A 23 6.92 22.27 -43.31
N ASP A 24 5.99 22.82 -44.11
CA ASP A 24 4.82 23.54 -43.59
C ASP A 24 3.91 22.62 -42.73
N ARG A 25 3.77 21.34 -43.12
CA ARG A 25 2.97 20.37 -42.36
C ARG A 25 3.63 19.98 -41.03
N LEU A 26 4.96 19.86 -41.03
CA LEU A 26 5.73 19.56 -39.82
C LEU A 26 5.65 20.71 -38.82
N LEU A 27 5.82 21.95 -39.27
CA LEU A 27 5.74 23.13 -38.41
C LEU A 27 4.34 23.33 -37.82
N HIS A 28 3.29 22.97 -38.57
CA HIS A 28 1.92 22.95 -38.05
C HIS A 28 1.69 21.80 -37.05
N TRP A 29 2.32 20.64 -37.26
CA TRP A 29 2.25 19.51 -36.33
C TRP A 29 2.88 19.81 -34.96
N LEU A 30 3.95 20.64 -34.93
CA LEU A 30 4.60 21.02 -33.67
C LEU A 30 3.69 21.86 -32.77
N SER A 31 3.05 22.89 -33.31
CA SER A 31 2.16 23.76 -32.55
C SER A 31 1.15 24.45 -33.47
N GLU A 32 -0.10 24.54 -33.04
CA GLU A 32 -1.14 25.32 -33.73
C GLU A 32 -1.11 26.81 -33.35
N GLU A 33 -0.44 27.16 -32.24
CA GLU A 33 -0.39 28.52 -31.73
C GLU A 33 0.34 29.47 -32.69
N ASN A 34 -0.19 30.69 -32.79
CA ASN A 34 0.40 31.76 -33.59
C ASN A 34 0.53 33.04 -32.75
N PRO A 35 1.71 33.32 -32.18
CA PRO A 35 1.92 34.50 -31.32
C PRO A 35 1.73 35.83 -32.07
N LEU A 36 1.77 35.80 -33.41
CA LEU A 36 1.56 37.00 -34.24
C LEU A 36 0.13 37.55 -34.14
N ILE A 37 -0.86 36.73 -33.78
CA ILE A 37 -2.25 37.18 -33.58
C ILE A 37 -2.30 38.17 -32.41
N ARG A 38 -1.70 37.79 -31.27
CA ARG A 38 -1.62 38.66 -30.09
C ARG A 38 -0.75 39.88 -30.36
N GLN A 39 0.34 39.73 -31.12
CA GLN A 39 1.15 40.88 -31.54
C GLN A 39 0.35 41.91 -32.36
N ARG A 40 -0.50 41.47 -33.30
CA ARG A 40 -1.38 42.36 -34.06
C ARG A 40 -2.38 43.09 -33.16
N HIS A 41 -2.97 42.37 -32.21
CA HIS A 41 -3.87 42.98 -31.24
C HIS A 41 -3.16 44.06 -30.41
N LEU A 42 -1.97 43.77 -29.88
CA LEU A 42 -1.18 44.72 -29.09
C LEU A 42 -0.78 45.96 -29.90
N ARG A 43 -0.41 45.79 -31.19
CA ARG A 43 -0.20 46.92 -32.11
C ARG A 43 -1.45 47.77 -32.28
N SER A 44 -2.64 47.16 -32.37
CA SER A 44 -3.89 47.88 -32.62
C SER A 44 -4.35 48.75 -31.44
N ILE A 45 -3.97 48.38 -30.21
CA ILE A 45 -4.34 49.11 -28.99
C ILE A 45 -3.25 50.08 -28.51
N ARG A 46 -2.10 50.13 -29.20
CA ARG A 46 -0.96 50.98 -28.86
C ARG A 46 -1.24 52.42 -29.27
N ALA A 47 -1.08 53.36 -28.33
CA ALA A 47 -1.17 54.78 -28.64
C ALA A 47 0.10 55.29 -29.34
N THR A 48 -0.07 56.19 -30.32
CA THR A 48 1.02 56.80 -31.08
C THR A 48 1.99 57.55 -30.18
N ASP A 49 3.28 57.46 -30.48
CA ASP A 49 4.37 58.10 -29.74
C ASP A 49 4.50 57.73 -28.25
N THR A 50 3.87 56.66 -27.79
CA THR A 50 4.07 56.12 -26.43
C THR A 50 5.26 55.15 -26.36
N GLY A 51 5.88 55.02 -25.18
CA GLY A 51 6.94 54.03 -24.91
C GLY A 51 8.31 54.34 -25.52
N GLN A 52 8.50 55.55 -26.07
CA GLN A 52 9.75 55.96 -26.73
C GLN A 52 10.96 56.00 -25.78
N TRP A 53 10.72 56.30 -24.50
CA TRP A 53 11.75 56.29 -23.47
C TRP A 53 12.40 54.90 -23.31
N PHE A 54 11.61 53.83 -23.50
CA PHE A 54 12.09 52.46 -23.39
C PHE A 54 12.94 52.06 -24.59
N LEU A 55 12.46 52.38 -25.81
CA LEU A 55 13.18 52.08 -27.05
C LEU A 55 14.52 52.84 -27.17
N LYS A 56 14.61 54.03 -26.57
CA LYS A 56 15.84 54.83 -26.51
C LYS A 56 16.78 54.46 -25.36
N SER A 57 16.39 53.51 -24.51
CA SER A 57 17.17 53.16 -23.32
C SER A 57 18.53 52.52 -23.68
N PRO A 58 19.63 52.89 -22.99
CA PRO A 58 20.92 52.26 -23.20
C PRO A 58 20.91 50.75 -22.91
N LYS A 59 20.12 50.32 -21.91
CA LYS A 59 20.00 48.90 -21.53
C LYS A 59 19.41 48.04 -22.66
N LEU A 60 18.33 48.52 -23.31
CA LEU A 60 17.77 47.82 -24.47
C LEU A 60 18.74 47.80 -25.65
N ARG A 61 19.40 48.94 -25.94
CA ARG A 61 20.39 49.00 -27.03
C ARG A 61 21.53 48.01 -26.80
N ASN A 62 22.07 47.93 -25.59
CA ASN A 62 23.12 46.98 -25.24
C ASN A 62 22.65 45.52 -25.37
N TRP A 63 21.41 45.24 -24.95
CA TRP A 63 20.81 43.91 -25.11
C TRP A 63 20.61 43.52 -26.58
N VAL A 64 20.29 44.46 -27.47
CA VAL A 64 20.17 44.17 -28.90
C VAL A 64 21.55 43.90 -29.53
N VAL A 65 22.55 44.71 -29.19
CA VAL A 65 23.89 44.68 -29.84
C VAL A 65 24.73 43.48 -29.38
N ASN A 66 24.85 43.26 -28.07
CA ASN A 66 25.75 42.23 -27.52
C ASN A 66 25.11 40.83 -27.57
N ASP A 67 25.92 39.79 -27.46
CA ASP A 67 25.47 38.38 -27.47
C ASP A 67 25.34 37.81 -26.04
N GLY A 68 24.50 36.80 -25.88
CA GLY A 68 24.27 36.11 -24.61
C GLY A 68 23.68 36.99 -23.51
N GLN A 69 22.99 38.09 -23.85
CA GLN A 69 22.49 39.05 -22.86
C GLN A 69 21.06 38.72 -22.41
N THR A 70 20.80 38.94 -21.12
CA THR A 70 19.45 38.88 -20.56
C THR A 70 19.01 40.27 -20.10
N LEU A 71 17.79 40.69 -20.47
CA LEU A 71 17.17 41.94 -20.02
C LEU A 71 15.83 41.62 -19.34
N PHE A 72 15.78 41.86 -18.03
CA PHE A 72 14.58 41.62 -17.24
C PHE A 72 13.81 42.92 -17.00
N CYS A 73 12.52 42.92 -17.29
CA CYS A 73 11.68 44.10 -17.24
C CYS A 73 10.50 43.93 -16.27
N PRO A 74 10.72 44.15 -14.97
CA PRO A 74 9.64 44.12 -13.98
C PRO A 74 8.74 45.35 -14.17
N GLY A 75 7.48 45.24 -13.75
CA GLY A 75 6.60 46.41 -13.69
C GLY A 75 5.26 46.10 -13.05
N VAL A 76 4.59 47.13 -12.54
CA VAL A 76 3.28 46.99 -11.90
C VAL A 76 2.20 46.51 -12.89
N PRO A 77 1.14 45.82 -12.43
CA PRO A 77 0.02 45.46 -13.30
C PRO A 77 -0.56 46.67 -14.02
N GLY A 78 -0.83 46.53 -15.33
CA GLY A 78 -1.41 47.60 -16.14
C GLY A 78 -0.47 48.75 -16.54
N SER A 79 0.85 48.65 -16.27
CA SER A 79 1.83 49.66 -16.68
C SER A 79 2.17 49.69 -18.19
N GLY A 80 1.60 48.77 -18.98
CA GLY A 80 1.85 48.68 -20.41
C GLY A 80 2.96 47.72 -20.83
N LYS A 81 3.40 46.78 -19.95
CA LYS A 81 4.44 45.77 -20.24
C LYS A 81 4.26 45.09 -21.60
N SER A 82 3.10 44.48 -21.85
CA SER A 82 2.83 43.80 -23.13
C SER A 82 2.90 44.73 -24.34
N VAL A 83 2.48 45.99 -24.20
CA VAL A 83 2.59 46.99 -25.27
C VAL A 83 4.06 47.32 -25.52
N VAL A 84 4.86 47.54 -24.48
CA VAL A 84 6.30 47.75 -24.61
C VAL A 84 7.00 46.53 -25.22
N THR A 85 6.64 45.31 -24.81
CA THR A 85 7.13 44.07 -25.42
C THR A 85 6.80 44.01 -26.91
N SER A 86 5.58 44.39 -27.30
CA SER A 86 5.20 44.45 -28.72
C SER A 86 6.07 45.45 -29.51
N MET A 87 6.49 46.55 -28.89
CA MET A 87 7.38 47.54 -29.51
C MET A 87 8.80 47.00 -29.69
N VAL A 88 9.31 46.23 -28.72
CA VAL A 88 10.61 45.56 -28.81
C VAL A 88 10.58 44.53 -29.93
N VAL A 89 9.52 43.73 -30.01
CA VAL A 89 9.32 42.76 -31.09
C VAL A 89 9.30 43.47 -32.43
N ASP A 90 8.52 44.54 -32.58
CA ASP A 90 8.48 45.32 -33.82
C ASP A 90 9.87 45.81 -34.22
N ARG A 91 10.64 46.34 -33.28
CA ARG A 91 11.99 46.80 -33.53
C ARG A 91 12.93 45.68 -33.99
N LEU A 92 12.84 44.48 -33.39
CA LEU A 92 13.66 43.33 -33.77
C LEU A 92 13.33 42.86 -35.19
N PHE A 93 12.04 42.76 -35.51
CA PHE A 93 11.61 42.41 -36.86
C PHE A 93 12.03 43.49 -37.87
N ASP A 94 11.81 44.78 -37.58
CA ASP A 94 12.23 45.92 -38.42
C ASP A 94 13.75 45.92 -38.69
N THR A 95 14.56 45.41 -37.76
CA THR A 95 16.03 45.41 -37.88
C THR A 95 16.58 44.14 -38.51
N PHE A 96 16.02 42.98 -38.19
CA PHE A 96 16.61 41.66 -38.51
C PHE A 96 15.65 40.71 -39.25
N GLY A 97 14.44 41.12 -39.58
CA GLY A 97 13.42 40.20 -40.09
C GLY A 97 13.71 39.62 -41.48
N ASP A 98 14.55 40.29 -42.29
CA ASP A 98 15.01 39.79 -43.60
C ASP A 98 16.23 38.86 -43.49
N GLN A 99 16.87 38.76 -42.30
CA GLN A 99 18.04 37.93 -42.06
C GLN A 99 17.60 36.53 -41.57
N THR A 100 18.01 35.49 -42.31
CA THR A 100 17.60 34.09 -42.03
C THR A 100 18.52 33.36 -41.05
N ASP A 101 19.69 33.93 -40.75
CA ASP A 101 20.66 33.42 -39.78
C ASP A 101 20.33 33.83 -38.34
N ILE A 102 19.44 34.83 -38.15
CA ILE A 102 18.98 35.30 -36.84
C ILE A 102 17.61 34.70 -36.51
N GLY A 103 17.54 34.00 -35.37
CA GLY A 103 16.28 33.48 -34.82
C GLY A 103 15.56 34.55 -34.00
N ILE A 104 14.24 34.69 -34.18
CA ILE A 104 13.40 35.51 -33.30
C ILE A 104 12.18 34.67 -32.88
N ALA A 105 12.05 34.45 -31.58
CA ALA A 105 10.92 33.74 -30.98
C ALA A 105 10.23 34.60 -29.93
N ILE A 106 8.90 34.58 -29.94
CA ILE A 106 8.05 35.40 -29.07
C ILE A 106 7.08 34.51 -28.31
N PHE A 107 6.93 34.81 -27.02
CA PHE A 107 5.95 34.20 -26.13
C PHE A 107 5.12 35.27 -25.46
N TYR A 108 3.81 35.17 -25.58
CA TYR A 108 2.87 35.92 -24.75
C TYR A 108 2.23 34.95 -23.79
N CYS A 109 2.73 34.89 -22.55
CA CYS A 109 2.18 34.02 -21.54
C CYS A 109 0.71 34.39 -21.25
N ASN A 110 -0.08 33.39 -20.87
CA ASN A 110 -1.49 33.57 -20.56
C ASN A 110 -1.90 32.64 -19.41
N TYR A 111 -2.38 33.21 -18.31
CA TYR A 111 -2.84 32.44 -17.15
C TYR A 111 -4.06 31.53 -17.43
N HIS A 112 -4.83 31.82 -18.49
CA HIS A 112 -6.05 31.07 -18.82
C HIS A 112 -5.83 29.77 -19.59
N GLN A 113 -4.59 29.44 -19.96
CA GLN A 113 -4.26 28.22 -20.68
C GLN A 113 -3.35 27.35 -19.80
N ASP A 114 -3.74 26.09 -19.59
CA ASP A 114 -2.89 25.06 -18.96
C ASP A 114 -1.72 24.72 -19.89
N GLN A 115 -0.76 25.65 -20.00
CA GLN A 115 0.40 25.52 -20.86
C GLN A 115 1.40 24.59 -20.22
N LYS A 116 1.55 23.40 -20.80
CA LYS A 116 2.58 22.44 -20.40
C LYS A 116 3.92 22.87 -21.01
N GLN A 117 5.02 22.62 -20.29
CA GLN A 117 6.38 22.89 -20.76
C GLN A 117 6.67 22.35 -22.17
N SER A 118 6.13 21.17 -22.51
CA SER A 118 6.29 20.56 -23.84
C SER A 118 5.62 21.36 -24.96
N GLN A 119 4.53 22.09 -24.70
CA GLN A 119 3.90 22.98 -25.67
C GLN A 119 4.76 24.22 -25.90
N LEU A 120 5.34 24.79 -24.84
CA LEU A 120 6.24 25.94 -24.93
C LEU A 120 7.48 25.62 -25.79
N LEU A 121 8.12 24.47 -25.55
CA LEU A 121 9.26 24.01 -26.33
C LEU A 121 8.90 23.77 -27.81
N ARG A 122 7.73 23.21 -28.10
CA ARG A 122 7.25 23.02 -29.48
C ARG A 122 6.97 24.33 -30.19
N SER A 123 6.45 25.33 -29.49
CA SER A 123 6.25 26.67 -30.03
C SER A 123 7.60 27.33 -30.37
N LEU A 124 8.64 27.17 -29.53
CA LEU A 124 10.00 27.64 -29.84
C LEU A 124 10.53 26.97 -31.11
N LEU A 125 10.44 25.65 -31.19
CA LEU A 125 10.87 24.88 -32.36
C LEU A 125 10.15 25.33 -33.64
N LYS A 126 8.83 25.58 -33.58
CA LYS A 126 8.07 26.08 -34.71
C LYS A 126 8.55 27.45 -35.16
N GLN A 127 8.74 28.38 -34.23
CA GLN A 127 9.13 29.76 -34.54
C GLN A 127 10.54 29.85 -35.10
N LEU A 128 11.51 29.14 -34.50
CA LEU A 128 12.89 29.10 -34.99
C LEU A 128 12.99 28.29 -36.29
N GLY A 129 12.27 27.17 -36.40
CA GLY A 129 12.27 26.31 -37.58
C GLY A 129 11.65 26.96 -38.81
N GLY A 130 10.68 27.87 -38.61
CA GLY A 130 10.10 28.66 -39.69
C GLY A 130 11.05 29.70 -40.30
N ARG A 131 12.18 29.99 -39.65
CA ARG A 131 13.20 30.95 -40.15
C ARG A 131 14.35 30.29 -40.89
N LEU A 132 14.61 29.01 -40.61
CA LEU A 132 15.70 28.27 -41.24
C LEU A 132 15.37 27.97 -42.72
N PRO A 133 16.34 28.12 -43.64
CA PRO A 133 16.16 27.78 -45.06
C PRO A 133 15.92 26.28 -45.29
N SER A 134 16.43 25.42 -44.39
CA SER A 134 16.18 23.98 -44.37
C SER A 134 16.04 23.47 -42.93
N LEU A 135 15.02 22.64 -42.67
CA LEU A 135 14.81 22.06 -41.34
C LEU A 135 15.86 21.00 -41.02
N PRO A 136 16.38 20.92 -39.78
CA PRO A 136 17.32 19.88 -39.38
C PRO A 136 16.76 18.47 -39.56
N THR A 137 17.62 17.52 -39.93
CA THR A 137 17.27 16.10 -40.14
C THR A 137 16.67 15.46 -38.88
N ILE A 138 17.18 15.84 -37.70
CA ILE A 138 16.70 15.35 -36.40
C ILE A 138 15.20 15.68 -36.19
N LEU A 139 14.75 16.85 -36.66
CA LEU A 139 13.34 17.24 -36.56
C LEU A 139 12.46 16.45 -37.55
N LEU A 140 13.00 16.09 -38.71
CA LEU A 140 12.32 15.25 -39.70
C LEU A 140 12.20 13.79 -39.24
N ASP A 141 13.16 13.30 -38.48
CA ASP A 141 13.13 11.96 -37.87
C ASP A 141 12.10 11.90 -36.74
N LEU A 142 12.02 12.93 -35.90
CA LEU A 142 10.94 13.07 -34.91
C LEU A 142 9.54 13.07 -35.54
N TYR A 143 9.38 13.59 -36.75
CA TYR A 143 8.11 13.61 -37.47
C TYR A 143 7.73 12.26 -38.11
N ARG A 144 8.70 11.36 -38.32
CA ARG A 144 8.46 10.02 -38.88
C ARG A 144 7.88 9.06 -37.84
N ASP A 145 8.26 9.19 -36.57
CA ASP A 145 7.82 8.34 -35.44
C ASP A 145 6.44 8.76 -34.86
N GLN A 146 5.45 9.02 -35.71
CA GLN A 146 4.13 9.59 -35.35
C GLN A 146 3.32 8.82 -34.28
N SER A 147 3.76 7.63 -33.89
CA SER A 147 3.14 6.70 -32.94
C SER A 147 3.27 7.12 -31.47
N THR A 148 4.16 8.05 -31.09
CA THR A 148 4.28 8.51 -29.69
C THR A 148 4.58 10.01 -29.58
N ARG A 149 4.00 10.70 -28.58
CA ARG A 149 4.30 12.12 -28.31
C ARG A 149 5.77 12.24 -27.86
N PRO A 150 6.60 13.09 -28.49
CA PRO A 150 8.02 13.18 -28.14
C PRO A 150 8.23 13.69 -26.72
N SER A 151 9.22 13.11 -26.03
CA SER A 151 9.59 13.47 -24.65
C SER A 151 10.15 14.89 -24.57
N LYS A 152 10.17 15.46 -23.36
CA LYS A 152 10.65 16.84 -23.14
C LYS A 152 12.14 16.96 -23.44
N GLU A 153 12.93 15.94 -23.10
CA GLU A 153 14.37 15.89 -23.34
C GLU A 153 14.65 15.91 -24.84
N LYS A 154 13.97 15.04 -25.61
CA LYS A 154 14.12 14.99 -27.07
C LYS A 154 13.75 16.33 -27.74
N LEU A 155 12.68 17.00 -27.28
CA LEU A 155 12.30 18.32 -27.81
C LEU A 155 13.36 19.38 -27.50
N PHE A 156 13.97 19.32 -26.32
CA PHE A 156 15.03 20.22 -25.91
C PHE A 156 16.32 19.99 -26.71
N ASP A 157 16.69 18.74 -26.96
CA ASP A 157 17.86 18.39 -27.77
C ASP A 157 17.78 18.93 -29.20
N VAL A 158 16.59 18.85 -29.82
CA VAL A 158 16.37 19.44 -31.14
C VAL A 158 16.44 20.96 -31.10
N LEU A 159 15.88 21.57 -30.05
CA LEU A 159 15.93 23.01 -29.87
C LEU A 159 17.37 23.49 -29.70
N ARG A 160 18.18 22.77 -28.92
CA ARG A 160 19.63 22.99 -28.77
C ARG A 160 20.34 22.95 -30.12
N SER A 161 20.12 21.90 -30.91
CA SER A 161 20.72 21.78 -32.25
C SER A 161 20.29 22.89 -33.22
N MET A 162 19.07 23.41 -33.09
CA MET A 162 18.60 24.53 -33.93
C MET A 162 19.20 25.86 -33.49
N SER A 163 19.28 26.11 -32.19
CA SER A 163 19.86 27.33 -31.65
C SER A 163 21.35 27.46 -31.97
N THR A 164 22.10 26.35 -32.02
CA THR A 164 23.52 26.36 -32.44
C THR A 164 23.73 26.57 -33.94
N SER A 165 22.70 26.30 -34.77
CA SER A 165 22.76 26.52 -36.22
C SER A 165 22.50 27.96 -36.64
N LEU A 166 22.01 28.80 -35.71
CA LEU A 166 21.72 30.22 -35.92
C LEU A 166 22.89 31.08 -35.40
N SER A 167 23.16 32.22 -36.04
CA SER A 167 24.24 33.13 -35.61
C SER A 167 23.89 33.82 -34.28
N LYS A 168 22.60 34.13 -34.09
CA LYS A 168 22.05 34.74 -32.89
C LYS A 168 20.57 34.42 -32.74
N VAL A 169 20.08 34.26 -31.51
CA VAL A 169 18.67 33.97 -31.23
C VAL A 169 18.11 34.96 -30.21
N TYR A 170 17.03 35.65 -30.55
CA TYR A 170 16.27 36.49 -29.62
C TYR A 170 15.04 35.74 -29.13
N ILE A 171 14.94 35.55 -27.81
CA ILE A 171 13.76 34.98 -27.15
C ILE A 171 13.11 36.09 -26.32
N VAL A 172 11.87 36.45 -26.68
CA VAL A 172 11.09 37.50 -26.03
C VAL A 172 9.90 36.86 -25.32
N ILE A 173 9.84 36.99 -24.00
CA ILE A 173 8.77 36.43 -23.15
C ILE A 173 8.02 37.57 -22.47
N ASP A 174 6.73 37.68 -22.74
CA ASP A 174 5.82 38.61 -22.09
C ASP A 174 5.05 37.93 -20.95
N ALA A 175 4.93 38.62 -19.81
CA ALA A 175 4.15 38.20 -18.64
C ALA A 175 4.55 36.84 -18.07
N LEU A 176 5.85 36.64 -17.82
CA LEU A 176 6.43 35.40 -17.27
C LEU A 176 5.76 34.95 -15.96
N ASP A 177 5.19 35.87 -15.19
CA ASP A 177 4.42 35.59 -13.97
C ASP A 177 3.09 34.87 -14.21
N GLU A 178 2.59 34.83 -15.44
CA GLU A 178 1.34 34.14 -15.78
C GLU A 178 1.52 32.62 -16.00
N LEU A 179 2.77 32.12 -16.02
CA LEU A 179 3.06 30.68 -16.08
C LEU A 179 3.01 30.05 -14.68
N PRO A 180 2.46 28.83 -14.53
CA PRO A 180 2.52 28.09 -13.27
C PRO A 180 3.97 27.89 -12.78
N SER A 181 4.23 28.05 -11.48
CA SER A 181 5.58 27.99 -10.88
C SER A 181 6.43 26.78 -11.36
N PRO A 182 5.97 25.51 -11.32
CA PRO A 182 6.80 24.38 -11.74
C PRO A 182 7.13 24.40 -13.25
N THR A 183 6.18 24.83 -14.09
CA THR A 183 6.38 24.93 -15.54
C THR A 183 7.31 26.10 -15.89
N ARG A 184 7.10 27.25 -15.26
CA ARG A 184 7.88 28.48 -15.44
C ARG A 184 9.35 28.21 -15.12
N ASP A 185 9.60 27.54 -14.00
CA ASP A 185 10.94 27.28 -13.49
C ASP A 185 11.69 26.31 -14.41
N ALA A 186 11.04 25.22 -14.79
CA ALA A 186 11.61 24.25 -15.73
C ALA A 186 11.85 24.86 -17.12
N PHE A 187 10.97 25.76 -17.58
CA PHE A 187 11.13 26.45 -18.87
C PHE A 187 12.28 27.46 -18.85
N LEU A 188 12.41 28.25 -17.79
CA LEU A 188 13.55 29.17 -17.61
C LEU A 188 14.87 28.42 -17.52
N SER A 189 14.95 27.33 -16.75
CA SER A 189 16.15 26.50 -16.67
C SER A 189 16.58 26.01 -18.05
N ASN A 190 15.64 25.56 -18.88
CA ASN A 190 15.93 25.15 -20.26
C ASN A 190 16.51 26.29 -21.10
N ILE A 191 15.94 27.50 -21.01
CA ILE A 191 16.44 28.66 -21.78
C ILE A 191 17.82 29.10 -21.30
N LEU A 192 18.07 29.07 -19.99
CA LEU A 192 19.38 29.41 -19.42
C LEU A 192 20.46 28.40 -19.85
N VAL A 193 20.13 27.12 -19.91
CA VAL A 193 21.02 26.10 -20.48
C VAL A 193 21.29 26.39 -21.96
N LEU A 194 20.27 26.72 -22.76
CA LEU A 194 20.47 27.10 -24.17
C LEU A 194 21.37 28.33 -24.32
N GLN A 195 21.23 29.32 -23.44
CA GLN A 195 22.07 30.53 -23.44
C GLN A 195 23.53 30.22 -23.09
N SER A 196 23.80 29.20 -22.27
CA SER A 196 25.17 28.77 -21.98
C SER A 196 25.88 28.08 -23.17
N GLU A 197 25.11 27.61 -24.15
CA GLU A 197 25.60 26.78 -25.27
C GLU A 197 25.46 27.45 -26.64
N SER A 198 24.72 28.56 -26.73
CA SER A 198 24.44 29.28 -27.97
C SER A 198 24.20 30.77 -27.72
N ASN A 199 24.29 31.61 -28.77
CA ASN A 199 24.15 33.06 -28.68
C ASN A 199 22.67 33.49 -28.51
N VAL A 200 22.07 33.15 -27.36
CA VAL A 200 20.67 33.47 -27.03
C VAL A 200 20.58 34.75 -26.21
N ASN A 201 19.81 35.71 -26.70
CA ASN A 201 19.44 36.92 -25.96
C ASN A 201 18.02 36.77 -25.43
N LEU A 202 17.87 36.84 -24.11
CA LEU A 202 16.58 36.68 -23.42
C LEU A 202 16.02 38.04 -23.00
N PHE A 203 14.80 38.35 -23.41
CA PHE A 203 14.01 39.47 -22.90
C PHE A 203 12.80 38.91 -22.17
N ALA A 204 12.59 39.31 -20.91
CA ALA A 204 11.46 38.83 -20.13
C ALA A 204 10.76 39.97 -19.40
N THR A 205 9.43 40.05 -19.51
CA THR A 205 8.61 40.93 -18.67
C THR A 205 7.88 40.13 -17.59
N SER A 206 7.70 40.72 -16.42
CA SER A 206 7.00 40.10 -15.30
C SER A 206 6.43 41.17 -14.36
N ARG A 207 5.50 40.79 -13.50
CA ARG A 207 5.22 41.54 -12.26
C ARG A 207 6.41 41.45 -11.30
N SER A 208 6.51 42.43 -10.41
CA SER A 208 7.55 42.54 -9.37
C SER A 208 7.31 41.56 -8.20
N PHE A 209 7.22 40.27 -8.51
CA PHE A 209 7.15 39.22 -7.49
C PHE A 209 8.56 38.82 -7.04
N SER A 210 8.78 38.74 -5.72
CA SER A 210 10.08 38.39 -5.13
C SER A 210 10.64 37.07 -5.66
N GLU A 211 9.79 36.07 -5.88
CA GLU A 211 10.13 34.74 -6.40
C GLU A 211 10.72 34.78 -7.83
N ILE A 212 10.27 35.71 -8.68
CA ILE A 212 10.75 35.84 -10.07
C ILE A 212 11.95 36.77 -10.11
N VAL A 213 11.89 37.88 -9.36
CA VAL A 213 12.98 38.85 -9.27
C VAL A 213 14.25 38.18 -8.75
N SER A 214 14.14 37.26 -7.78
CA SER A 214 15.29 36.51 -7.23
C SER A 214 16.05 35.72 -8.30
N LYS A 215 15.36 35.23 -9.35
CA LYS A 215 15.94 34.44 -10.45
C LYS A 215 16.71 35.28 -11.46
N PHE A 216 16.45 36.58 -11.49
CA PHE A 216 17.14 37.55 -12.35
C PHE A 216 18.07 38.47 -11.55
N MET A 217 18.44 38.08 -10.32
CA MET A 217 19.41 38.82 -9.51
C MET A 217 20.78 38.87 -10.23
N GLY A 218 21.31 40.07 -10.39
CA GLY A 218 22.58 40.31 -11.10
C GLY A 218 22.45 40.52 -12.62
N VAL A 219 21.26 40.35 -13.19
CA VAL A 219 20.98 40.61 -14.61
C VAL A 219 20.56 42.07 -14.83
N PRO A 220 20.91 42.72 -15.96
CA PRO A 220 20.41 44.06 -16.28
C PRO A 220 18.88 44.11 -16.23
N SER A 221 18.34 44.97 -15.37
CA SER A 221 16.88 45.18 -15.24
C SER A 221 16.44 46.58 -15.67
N LEU A 222 15.30 46.68 -16.35
CA LEU A 222 14.70 47.96 -16.74
C LEU A 222 13.21 47.94 -16.40
N GLU A 223 12.83 48.67 -15.35
CA GLU A 223 11.46 48.69 -14.86
C GLU A 223 10.52 49.40 -15.85
N ILE A 224 9.40 48.74 -16.18
CA ILE A 224 8.37 49.28 -17.05
C ILE A 224 7.31 50.00 -16.21
N ASN A 225 7.50 51.30 -16.07
CA ASN A 225 6.57 52.21 -15.42
C ASN A 225 5.99 53.19 -16.43
N GLY A 226 4.66 53.38 -16.36
CA GLY A 226 3.98 54.34 -17.21
C GLY A 226 4.41 55.77 -16.91
N THR A 227 4.83 56.52 -17.94
CA THR A 227 5.11 57.94 -17.76
C THR A 227 3.80 58.74 -17.84
N ALA A 228 3.70 59.82 -17.09
CA ALA A 228 2.53 60.70 -17.12
C ALA A 228 2.25 61.20 -18.55
N ASN A 229 3.31 61.52 -19.32
CA ASN A 229 3.18 61.96 -20.71
C ASN A 229 2.63 60.86 -21.63
N ASP A 230 3.05 59.60 -21.47
CA ASP A 230 2.51 58.49 -22.26
C ASP A 230 1.03 58.25 -21.93
N LEU A 231 0.63 58.40 -20.66
CA LEU A 231 -0.78 58.29 -20.23
C LEU A 231 -1.65 59.38 -20.84
N ILE A 232 -1.19 60.62 -20.82
CA ILE A 232 -1.89 61.75 -21.45
C ILE A 232 -2.11 61.47 -22.93
N ARG A 233 -1.06 61.05 -23.66
CA ARG A 233 -1.15 60.68 -25.08
C ARG A 233 -2.14 59.54 -25.33
N PHE A 234 -2.13 58.53 -24.46
CA PHE A 234 -3.06 57.40 -24.53
C PHE A 234 -4.51 57.84 -24.32
N ILE A 235 -4.77 58.68 -23.32
CA ILE A 235 -6.10 59.22 -23.03
C ILE A 235 -6.56 60.11 -24.20
N ASP A 236 -5.72 61.01 -24.70
CA ASP A 236 -6.03 61.90 -25.82
C ASP A 236 -6.36 61.14 -27.10
N GLN A 237 -5.64 60.06 -27.40
CA GLN A 237 -5.94 59.22 -28.56
C GLN A 237 -7.22 58.41 -28.35
N SER A 238 -7.39 57.79 -27.18
CA SER A 238 -8.57 57.00 -26.87
C SER A 238 -9.84 57.86 -26.86
N GLN A 239 -9.79 59.09 -26.35
CA GLN A 239 -10.89 60.05 -26.41
C GLN A 239 -11.23 60.44 -27.86
N ARG A 240 -10.22 60.67 -28.71
CA ARG A 240 -10.42 60.97 -30.15
C ARG A 240 -11.07 59.81 -30.90
N GLU A 241 -10.80 58.57 -30.50
CA GLU A 241 -11.39 57.37 -31.10
C GLU A 241 -12.80 57.07 -30.56
N LEU A 242 -13.11 57.45 -29.30
CA LEU A 242 -14.37 57.14 -28.61
C LEU A 242 -15.45 58.23 -28.74
N LEU A 243 -15.06 59.50 -28.79
CA LEU A 243 -15.96 60.66 -28.82
C LEU A 243 -15.77 61.35 -30.17
N GLY A 244 -16.74 61.24 -31.08
CA GLY A 244 -16.71 61.92 -32.37
C GLY A 244 -16.46 63.43 -32.24
N SER A 245 -16.15 64.09 -33.37
CA SER A 245 -15.67 65.48 -33.43
C SER A 245 -16.53 66.54 -32.74
N GLU A 246 -17.78 66.25 -32.39
CA GLU A 246 -18.76 67.20 -31.85
C GLU A 246 -18.69 67.40 -30.32
N ILE A 247 -18.06 66.50 -29.55
CA ILE A 247 -17.98 66.60 -28.06
C ILE A 247 -16.62 67.17 -27.61
N LYS A 248 -16.02 68.04 -28.42
CA LYS A 248 -14.62 68.47 -28.27
C LYS A 248 -14.37 69.54 -27.20
N GLU A 249 -15.30 70.45 -26.92
CA GLU A 249 -14.94 71.65 -26.14
C GLU A 249 -15.20 71.57 -24.64
N SER A 250 -16.19 70.78 -24.19
CA SER A 250 -16.58 70.70 -22.77
C SER A 250 -15.77 69.67 -21.97
N ILE A 251 -15.24 68.61 -22.62
CA ILE A 251 -14.43 67.57 -21.95
C ILE A 251 -12.96 67.99 -21.85
N VAL A 252 -12.45 68.72 -22.85
CA VAL A 252 -11.04 69.15 -22.93
C VAL A 252 -10.64 70.07 -21.76
N LYS A 253 -11.55 70.86 -21.19
CA LYS A 253 -11.24 71.73 -20.03
C LYS A 253 -11.06 70.98 -18.69
N VAL A 254 -11.60 69.76 -18.56
CA VAL A 254 -11.51 68.98 -17.31
C VAL A 254 -10.21 68.17 -17.24
N SER A 255 -9.64 67.77 -18.39
CA SER A 255 -8.48 66.87 -18.46
C SER A 255 -7.12 67.54 -18.17
N TYR A 256 -6.96 68.85 -18.37
CA TYR A 256 -5.68 69.55 -18.16
C TYR A 256 -5.40 69.94 -16.70
N GLY A 257 -6.37 69.81 -15.79
CA GLY A 257 -6.21 70.12 -14.35
C GLY A 257 -5.66 68.97 -13.50
N MET A 258 -5.32 67.83 -14.10
CA MET A 258 -4.92 66.62 -13.37
C MET A 258 -3.50 66.76 -12.82
N LYS A 259 -3.38 67.03 -11.51
CA LYS A 259 -2.16 66.71 -10.76
C LYS A 259 -2.00 65.18 -10.75
N VAL A 260 -1.27 64.64 -11.73
CA VAL A 260 -0.74 63.28 -11.69
C VAL A 260 0.41 63.26 -10.69
N THR A 261 0.08 63.38 -9.41
CA THR A 261 1.04 63.33 -8.31
C THR A 261 1.32 61.88 -7.94
N SER A 262 2.41 61.37 -8.48
CA SER A 262 3.25 60.30 -7.89
C SER A 262 2.72 58.84 -7.85
N CYS A 263 3.49 57.99 -8.53
CA CYS A 263 3.88 56.61 -8.21
C CYS A 263 3.25 55.37 -8.88
N THR A 264 2.02 55.31 -9.41
CA THR A 264 1.60 54.09 -10.17
C THR A 264 0.57 54.37 -11.27
N VAL A 265 1.06 54.79 -12.43
CA VAL A 265 0.20 54.98 -13.62
C VAL A 265 -0.20 53.62 -14.21
N GLN A 266 -1.48 53.25 -14.11
CA GLN A 266 -2.06 52.04 -14.71
C GLN A 266 -2.90 52.40 -15.94
N PHE A 267 -2.33 52.23 -17.14
CA PHE A 267 -3.04 52.44 -18.43
C PHE A 267 -4.30 51.59 -18.56
N SER A 268 -4.28 50.37 -18.00
CA SER A 268 -5.44 49.49 -17.99
C SER A 268 -6.65 50.13 -17.29
N LEU A 269 -6.45 50.76 -16.12
CA LEU A 269 -7.54 51.39 -15.36
C LEU A 269 -8.14 52.58 -16.12
N ALA A 270 -7.27 53.42 -16.70
CA ALA A 270 -7.70 54.54 -17.54
C ALA A 270 -8.51 54.07 -18.75
N ARG A 271 -8.12 52.95 -19.38
CA ARG A 271 -8.86 52.36 -20.49
C ARG A 271 -10.27 51.89 -20.08
N LEU A 272 -10.40 51.27 -18.90
CA LEU A 272 -11.69 50.80 -18.39
C LEU A 272 -12.64 51.96 -18.06
N GLN A 273 -12.12 53.00 -17.43
CA GLN A 273 -12.89 54.21 -17.15
C GLN A 273 -13.33 54.93 -18.43
N LEU A 274 -12.50 54.95 -19.48
CA LEU A 274 -12.87 55.47 -20.79
C LEU A 274 -13.92 54.60 -21.50
N GLN A 275 -13.94 53.29 -21.26
CA GLN A 275 -14.96 52.39 -21.79
C GLN A 275 -16.32 52.55 -21.09
N GLU A 276 -16.36 52.84 -19.79
CA GLU A 276 -17.59 53.18 -19.04
C GLU A 276 -18.29 54.46 -19.56
N LEU A 277 -17.51 55.35 -20.18
CA LEU A 277 -17.98 56.60 -20.81
C LEU A 277 -18.57 56.39 -22.21
N ARG A 278 -18.57 55.17 -22.76
CA ARG A 278 -19.33 54.88 -23.99
C ARG A 278 -20.83 55.10 -23.73
N PRO A 279 -21.49 56.00 -24.47
CA PRO A 279 -22.94 56.07 -24.42
C PRO A 279 -23.51 54.83 -25.13
N GLU A 280 -24.28 54.01 -24.41
CA GLU A 280 -25.08 52.93 -25.01
C GLU A 280 -26.19 53.49 -25.89
N THR A 281 -26.62 54.74 -25.63
CA THR A 281 -27.51 55.55 -26.46
C THR A 281 -27.21 57.05 -26.26
N PRO A 282 -27.38 57.90 -27.29
CA PRO A 282 -27.06 59.34 -27.22
C PRO A 282 -27.85 60.11 -26.15
N PHE A 283 -29.00 59.58 -25.70
CA PHE A 283 -29.89 60.24 -24.74
C PHE A 283 -29.43 60.17 -23.26
N ARG A 284 -28.49 59.27 -22.92
CA ARG A 284 -27.95 59.11 -21.54
C ARG A 284 -26.59 59.77 -21.30
N ALA A 285 -26.05 60.49 -22.29
CA ALA A 285 -24.74 61.16 -22.17
C ALA A 285 -24.76 62.30 -21.12
N GLY A 286 -25.86 63.07 -21.04
CA GLY A 286 -25.95 64.26 -20.18
C GLY A 286 -25.92 63.98 -18.68
N THR A 287 -26.53 62.89 -18.21
CA THR A 287 -26.59 62.52 -16.78
C THR A 287 -25.33 61.82 -16.28
N LYS A 288 -24.64 61.05 -17.13
CA LYS A 288 -23.31 60.50 -16.78
C LYS A 288 -22.26 61.62 -16.67
N LEU A 289 -22.23 62.56 -17.64
CA LEU A 289 -21.28 63.69 -17.64
C LEU A 289 -21.43 64.63 -16.43
N ALA A 290 -22.66 64.85 -15.94
CA ALA A 290 -22.91 65.71 -14.78
C ALA A 290 -22.35 65.15 -13.44
N TYR A 291 -22.29 63.81 -13.29
CA TYR A 291 -21.75 63.15 -12.09
C TYR A 291 -20.21 63.16 -12.06
N TYR A 292 -19.55 63.04 -13.22
CA TYR A 292 -18.09 63.08 -13.32
C TYR A 292 -17.49 64.49 -13.20
N ASN A 293 -18.30 65.54 -13.37
CA ASN A 293 -17.88 66.92 -13.14
C ASN A 293 -17.74 67.27 -11.64
N THR A 294 -18.35 66.51 -10.73
CA THR A 294 -18.34 66.75 -9.28
C THR A 294 -17.28 65.95 -8.52
N THR A 295 -16.70 64.89 -9.11
CA THR A 295 -15.67 64.06 -8.48
C THR A 295 -14.27 64.48 -8.95
N SER A 296 -13.57 65.30 -8.16
CA SER A 296 -12.23 65.84 -8.46
C SER A 296 -11.07 64.83 -8.52
N LYS A 297 -11.34 63.52 -8.42
CA LYS A 297 -10.35 62.43 -8.55
C LYS A 297 -10.79 61.46 -9.65
N PHE A 298 -10.44 61.77 -10.90
CA PHE A 298 -10.79 60.93 -12.06
C PHE A 298 -10.07 59.56 -12.04
N ILE A 299 -8.94 59.46 -11.36
CA ILE A 299 -8.16 58.23 -11.18
C ILE A 299 -7.96 58.04 -9.67
N PRO A 300 -8.57 57.03 -9.03
CA PRO A 300 -8.31 56.75 -7.62
C PRO A 300 -6.83 56.37 -7.42
N GLU A 301 -6.23 56.88 -6.34
CA GLU A 301 -4.83 56.62 -5.98
C GLU A 301 -4.57 55.12 -5.73
N CYS A 302 -5.61 54.36 -5.36
CA CYS A 302 -5.57 52.92 -5.11
C CYS A 302 -6.58 52.16 -5.99
N PRO A 303 -6.18 51.11 -6.72
CA PRO A 303 -7.09 50.26 -7.51
C PRO A 303 -8.20 49.58 -6.71
N GLY A 304 -8.03 49.40 -5.38
CA GLY A 304 -9.03 48.77 -4.51
C GLY A 304 -10.32 49.58 -4.35
N ASP A 305 -10.20 50.91 -4.22
CA ASP A 305 -11.35 51.81 -4.04
C ASP A 305 -12.27 51.84 -5.26
N PHE A 306 -11.70 51.63 -6.44
CA PHE A 306 -12.44 51.49 -7.70
C PHE A 306 -13.34 50.24 -7.68
N TRP A 307 -12.78 49.08 -7.31
CA TRP A 307 -13.55 47.83 -7.25
C TRP A 307 -14.55 47.83 -6.10
N GLU A 308 -14.22 48.46 -4.97
CA GLU A 308 -15.15 48.67 -3.86
C GLU A 308 -16.37 49.48 -4.31
N THR A 309 -16.15 50.55 -5.07
CA THR A 309 -17.24 51.38 -5.62
C THR A 309 -18.11 50.59 -6.60
N ASN A 310 -17.51 49.83 -7.53
CA ASN A 310 -18.25 49.02 -8.48
C ASN A 310 -19.01 47.87 -7.81
N PHE A 311 -18.42 47.25 -6.78
CA PHE A 311 -19.10 46.19 -6.03
C PHE A 311 -20.26 46.75 -5.20
N GLY A 312 -20.10 47.97 -4.66
CA GLY A 312 -21.19 48.72 -4.04
C GLY A 312 -22.39 48.93 -4.98
N ARG A 313 -22.15 49.15 -6.28
CA ARG A 313 -23.24 49.21 -7.28
C ARG A 313 -23.98 47.88 -7.41
N ILE A 314 -23.26 46.75 -7.37
CA ILE A 314 -23.87 45.40 -7.40
C ILE A 314 -24.72 45.16 -6.14
N GLN A 315 -24.30 45.65 -4.97
CA GLN A 315 -25.04 45.46 -3.72
C GLN A 315 -26.41 46.14 -3.70
N VAL A 316 -26.57 47.24 -4.44
CA VAL A 316 -27.79 48.04 -4.55
C VAL A 316 -28.77 47.46 -5.59
N LEU A 317 -28.34 46.51 -6.43
CA LEU A 317 -29.22 45.85 -7.40
C LEU A 317 -30.35 45.04 -6.71
N PRO A 318 -31.48 44.80 -7.41
CA PRO A 318 -32.53 43.89 -6.95
C PRO A 318 -31.96 42.52 -6.56
N LYS A 319 -32.58 41.86 -5.57
CA LYS A 319 -32.07 40.62 -4.96
C LYS A 319 -31.68 39.55 -6.00
N GLU A 320 -32.54 39.31 -6.99
CA GLU A 320 -32.30 38.30 -8.04
C GLU A 320 -31.09 38.64 -8.92
N GLN A 321 -30.99 39.88 -9.41
CA GLN A 321 -29.87 40.34 -10.23
C GLN A 321 -28.55 40.39 -9.44
N ARG A 322 -28.62 40.77 -8.16
CA ARG A 322 -27.46 40.77 -7.27
C ARG A 322 -26.91 39.37 -7.04
N GLU A 323 -27.77 38.40 -6.74
CA GLU A 323 -27.34 37.01 -6.54
C GLU A 323 -26.87 36.37 -7.86
N ALA A 324 -27.48 36.70 -9.00
CA ALA A 324 -26.98 36.29 -10.31
C ALA A 324 -25.59 36.86 -10.60
N ALA A 325 -25.37 38.16 -10.37
CA ALA A 325 -24.07 38.81 -10.55
C ALA A 325 -22.99 38.17 -9.65
N LYS A 326 -23.29 37.92 -8.36
CA LYS A 326 -22.38 37.22 -7.45
C LYS A 326 -22.02 35.82 -7.94
N LYS A 327 -22.99 35.05 -8.43
CA LYS A 327 -22.74 33.71 -9.00
C LYS A 327 -21.85 33.77 -10.26
N VAL A 328 -22.05 34.75 -11.15
CA VAL A 328 -21.16 34.95 -12.31
C VAL A 328 -19.74 35.25 -11.84
N LEU A 329 -19.59 36.19 -10.89
CA LEU A 329 -18.28 36.57 -10.36
C LEU A 329 -17.59 35.40 -9.63
N ALA A 330 -18.35 34.58 -8.92
CA ALA A 330 -17.86 33.36 -8.29
C ALA A 330 -17.28 32.36 -9.31
N TRP A 331 -18.07 32.03 -10.35
CA TRP A 331 -17.61 31.15 -11.44
C TRP A 331 -16.37 31.70 -12.15
N LEU A 332 -16.31 33.00 -12.41
CA LEU A 332 -15.13 33.61 -13.06
C LEU A 332 -13.89 33.69 -12.16
N THR A 333 -14.08 33.64 -10.84
CA THR A 333 -12.99 33.79 -9.87
C THR A 333 -12.42 32.44 -9.42
N PHE A 334 -13.29 31.46 -9.14
CA PHE A 334 -12.93 30.20 -8.48
C PHE A 334 -12.98 28.96 -9.37
N ALA A 335 -13.51 29.06 -10.60
CA ALA A 335 -13.48 27.92 -11.52
C ALA A 335 -12.04 27.48 -11.86
N LYS A 336 -11.82 26.16 -11.95
CA LYS A 336 -10.51 25.57 -12.27
C LYS A 336 -10.10 25.77 -13.73
N ARG A 337 -11.09 25.96 -14.61
CA ARG A 337 -10.91 26.36 -16.02
C ARG A 337 -11.92 27.43 -16.41
N SER A 338 -11.62 28.21 -17.45
CA SER A 338 -12.59 29.12 -18.04
C SER A 338 -13.79 28.34 -18.62
N LEU A 339 -15.00 28.79 -18.30
CA LEU A 339 -16.25 28.24 -18.79
C LEU A 339 -16.69 28.98 -20.06
N LYS A 340 -17.22 28.24 -21.03
CA LYS A 340 -17.93 28.84 -22.16
C LYS A 340 -19.23 29.48 -21.69
N ALA A 341 -19.73 30.47 -22.43
CA ALA A 341 -20.98 31.13 -22.12
C ALA A 341 -22.10 30.10 -21.93
N ILE A 342 -22.23 29.13 -22.84
CA ILE A 342 -23.23 28.06 -22.76
C ILE A 342 -23.06 27.13 -21.54
N GLU A 343 -21.82 26.88 -21.09
CA GLU A 343 -21.57 26.07 -19.89
C GLU A 343 -21.96 26.84 -18.63
N LEU A 344 -21.65 28.15 -18.59
CA LEU A 344 -22.03 29.03 -17.50
C LEU A 344 -23.57 29.13 -17.40
N TRP A 345 -24.26 29.33 -18.53
CA TRP A 345 -25.72 29.34 -18.61
C TRP A 345 -26.34 28.05 -18.08
N HIS A 346 -25.79 26.92 -18.51
CA HIS A 346 -26.26 25.63 -18.03
C HIS A 346 -26.04 25.48 -16.51
N ALA A 347 -24.93 25.98 -15.96
CA ALA A 347 -24.70 25.99 -14.51
C ALA A 347 -25.73 26.84 -13.74
N PHE A 348 -26.24 27.93 -14.32
CA PHE A 348 -27.31 28.75 -13.72
C PHE A 348 -28.66 28.03 -13.63
N GLY A 349 -28.98 27.19 -14.60
CA GLY A 349 -30.21 26.40 -14.62
C GLY A 349 -30.21 25.18 -13.69
N VAL A 350 -29.09 24.87 -13.02
CA VAL A 350 -29.00 23.80 -12.02
C VAL A 350 -29.53 24.31 -10.68
N LYS A 351 -30.71 23.83 -10.25
CA LYS A 351 -31.26 24.15 -8.93
C LYS A 351 -30.80 23.13 -7.87
N ASN A 352 -30.62 23.61 -6.64
CA ASN A 352 -30.25 22.76 -5.51
C ASN A 352 -31.32 21.69 -5.25
N GLY A 353 -30.91 20.42 -5.16
CA GLY A 353 -31.80 19.28 -4.90
C GLY A 353 -32.68 18.87 -6.08
N SER A 354 -32.54 19.49 -7.26
CA SER A 354 -33.29 19.13 -8.45
C SER A 354 -32.54 18.09 -9.30
N THR A 355 -33.24 17.08 -9.78
CA THR A 355 -32.72 16.06 -10.71
C THR A 355 -32.94 16.42 -12.19
N ARG A 356 -33.43 17.64 -12.46
CA ARG A 356 -33.79 18.12 -13.80
C ARG A 356 -33.24 19.51 -14.06
N TYR A 357 -32.90 19.78 -15.30
CA TYR A 357 -32.47 21.09 -15.78
C TYR A 357 -33.68 22.03 -15.95
N ASP A 358 -33.55 23.27 -15.49
CA ASP A 358 -34.54 24.32 -15.68
C ASP A 358 -34.10 25.30 -16.78
N GLU A 359 -34.78 25.28 -17.92
CA GLU A 359 -34.52 26.13 -19.09
C GLU A 359 -34.98 27.58 -18.89
N THR A 360 -35.78 27.89 -17.85
CA THR A 360 -36.47 29.19 -17.70
C THR A 360 -35.60 30.35 -17.19
N ASN A 361 -34.34 30.09 -16.80
CA ASN A 361 -33.44 31.06 -16.15
C ASN A 361 -32.27 31.55 -17.04
N ALA A 362 -32.40 31.49 -18.37
CA ALA A 362 -31.38 32.04 -19.26
C ALA A 362 -31.47 33.58 -19.29
N LEU A 363 -30.44 34.27 -18.78
CA LEU A 363 -30.28 35.72 -18.98
C LEU A 363 -29.66 35.96 -20.38
N ASP A 364 -29.67 37.19 -20.89
CA ASP A 364 -28.95 37.54 -22.11
C ASP A 364 -27.47 37.88 -21.82
N ILE A 365 -26.58 37.75 -22.82
CA ILE A 365 -25.16 38.14 -22.71
C ILE A 365 -25.05 39.62 -22.31
N GLY A 366 -25.87 40.49 -22.90
CA GLY A 366 -25.92 41.92 -22.56
C GLY A 366 -26.38 42.17 -21.13
N GLU A 367 -27.31 41.35 -20.63
CA GLU A 367 -27.83 41.45 -19.27
C GLU A 367 -26.77 41.04 -18.23
N ILE A 368 -26.02 39.96 -18.47
CA ILE A 368 -24.90 39.55 -17.59
C ILE A 368 -23.84 40.66 -17.47
N VAL A 369 -23.45 41.26 -18.60
CA VAL A 369 -22.44 42.32 -18.60
C VAL A 369 -22.97 43.54 -17.83
N ALA A 370 -24.25 43.87 -17.97
CA ALA A 370 -24.89 44.97 -17.25
C ALA A 370 -25.00 44.75 -15.73
N ILE A 371 -25.46 43.56 -15.28
CA ILE A 371 -25.60 43.27 -13.84
C ILE A 371 -24.24 43.17 -13.13
N CYS A 372 -23.18 42.83 -13.85
CA CYS A 372 -21.83 42.74 -13.30
C CYS A 372 -21.10 44.09 -13.19
N GLN A 373 -21.75 45.21 -13.52
CA GLN A 373 -21.31 46.60 -13.22
C GLN A 373 -19.80 46.87 -13.50
N GLY A 374 -19.30 46.45 -14.67
CA GLY A 374 -17.92 46.70 -15.10
C GLY A 374 -16.88 45.68 -14.61
N PHE A 375 -17.27 44.62 -13.91
CA PHE A 375 -16.36 43.52 -13.55
C PHE A 375 -16.15 42.50 -14.67
N VAL A 376 -17.12 42.34 -15.58
CA VAL A 376 -17.15 41.25 -16.57
C VAL A 376 -17.20 41.80 -17.99
N ALA A 377 -16.41 41.19 -18.88
CA ALA A 377 -16.45 41.42 -20.31
C ALA A 377 -16.67 40.10 -21.05
N TYR A 378 -17.45 40.15 -22.14
CA TYR A 378 -17.67 39.04 -23.05
C TYR A 378 -16.66 39.08 -24.20
N VAL A 379 -15.97 37.96 -24.43
CA VAL A 379 -14.98 37.80 -25.49
C VAL A 379 -15.58 36.93 -26.59
N GLY A 380 -16.12 37.57 -27.63
CA GLY A 380 -16.87 36.88 -28.69
C GLY A 380 -16.06 35.95 -29.60
N THR A 381 -14.71 35.99 -29.56
CA THR A 381 -13.86 35.07 -30.34
C THR A 381 -13.86 33.65 -29.78
N ASP A 382 -13.93 33.53 -28.46
CA ASP A 382 -13.77 32.26 -27.74
C ASP A 382 -15.05 31.85 -27.00
N ASP A 383 -16.12 32.65 -27.11
CA ASP A 383 -17.41 32.48 -26.43
C ASP A 383 -17.27 32.29 -24.91
N ILE A 384 -16.49 33.16 -24.27
CA ILE A 384 -16.22 33.13 -22.82
C ILE A 384 -16.49 34.49 -22.17
N PHE A 385 -16.92 34.44 -20.92
CA PHE A 385 -16.89 35.60 -20.03
C PHE A 385 -15.53 35.68 -19.33
N THR A 386 -15.01 36.88 -19.19
CA THR A 386 -13.72 37.13 -18.52
C THR A 386 -13.85 38.29 -17.55
N LEU A 387 -13.07 38.24 -16.47
CA LEU A 387 -12.92 39.41 -15.62
C LEU A 387 -12.18 40.48 -16.40
N VAL A 388 -12.73 41.69 -16.39
CA VAL A 388 -12.25 42.85 -17.15
C VAL A 388 -10.79 43.18 -16.82
N HIS A 389 -10.35 42.87 -15.60
CA HIS A 389 -8.97 43.07 -15.18
C HIS A 389 -8.52 42.08 -14.10
N PHE A 390 -7.23 41.75 -14.08
CA PHE A 390 -6.64 40.90 -13.04
C PHE A 390 -6.81 41.49 -11.63
N SER A 391 -6.73 42.81 -11.46
CA SER A 391 -6.94 43.43 -10.14
C SER A 391 -8.38 43.24 -9.62
N ALA A 392 -9.35 43.07 -10.52
CA ALA A 392 -10.73 42.73 -10.14
C ALA A 392 -10.76 41.33 -9.51
N ARG A 393 -10.08 40.36 -10.13
CA ARG A 393 -9.92 39.01 -9.56
C ARG A 393 -9.27 39.04 -8.18
N ASN A 394 -8.17 39.78 -8.03
CA ASN A 394 -7.48 39.92 -6.76
C ASN A 394 -8.38 40.56 -5.68
N TYR A 395 -9.12 41.62 -6.04
CA TYR A 395 -10.08 42.23 -5.14
C TYR A 395 -11.16 41.23 -4.67
N LEU A 396 -11.73 40.45 -5.59
CA LEU A 396 -12.77 39.45 -5.29
C LEU A 396 -12.24 38.29 -4.43
N GLN A 397 -10.98 37.85 -4.65
CA GLN A 397 -10.33 36.81 -3.85
C GLN A 397 -9.99 37.29 -2.43
N VAL A 398 -9.41 38.48 -2.29
CA VAL A 398 -9.04 39.04 -0.98
C VAL A 398 -10.28 39.41 -0.16
N ASN A 399 -11.34 39.90 -0.81
CA ASN A 399 -12.57 40.33 -0.14
C ASN A 399 -13.70 39.30 -0.25
N GLN A 400 -13.40 38.02 -0.46
CA GLN A 400 -14.41 36.95 -0.68
C GLN A 400 -15.55 36.96 0.34
N HIS A 401 -15.23 37.00 1.64
CA HIS A 401 -16.24 37.03 2.71
C HIS A 401 -17.07 38.33 2.71
N LYS A 402 -16.43 39.48 2.47
CA LYS A 402 -17.09 40.80 2.42
C LYS A 402 -18.00 40.92 1.20
N CYS A 403 -17.60 40.34 0.07
CA CYS A 403 -18.40 40.28 -1.14
C CYS A 403 -19.51 39.22 -1.06
N GLY A 404 -19.48 38.34 -0.06
CA GLY A 404 -20.40 37.20 0.03
C GLY A 404 -20.23 36.24 -1.16
N LEU A 405 -18.98 36.04 -1.60
CA LEU A 405 -18.61 35.16 -2.72
C LEU A 405 -18.12 33.79 -2.25
N ASP A 406 -18.48 33.38 -1.03
CA ASP A 406 -18.09 32.08 -0.49
C ASP A 406 -18.80 30.95 -1.24
N THR A 407 -18.16 30.43 -2.28
CA THR A 407 -18.88 29.74 -3.38
C THR A 407 -18.22 28.46 -3.86
N ASN A 408 -17.17 27.96 -3.21
CA ASN A 408 -16.79 26.55 -3.41
C ASN A 408 -17.97 25.63 -3.08
N GLU A 409 -18.76 25.99 -2.05
CA GLU A 409 -20.02 25.33 -1.73
C GLU A 409 -20.97 25.36 -2.93
N THR A 410 -21.29 26.56 -3.45
CA THR A 410 -22.23 26.72 -4.58
C THR A 410 -21.75 26.01 -5.85
N ILE A 411 -20.45 26.07 -6.14
CA ILE A 411 -19.83 25.43 -7.31
C ILE A 411 -19.85 23.91 -7.14
N ALA A 412 -19.47 23.38 -5.98
CA ALA A 412 -19.49 21.95 -5.68
C ALA A 412 -20.92 21.42 -5.72
N THR A 413 -21.88 22.09 -5.07
CA THR A 413 -23.31 21.75 -5.11
C THR A 413 -23.84 21.75 -6.53
N CYS A 414 -23.49 22.76 -7.35
CA CYS A 414 -23.88 22.81 -8.75
C CYS A 414 -23.30 21.63 -9.56
N CYS A 415 -22.02 21.29 -9.34
CA CYS A 415 -21.39 20.14 -10.00
C CYS A 415 -22.06 18.82 -9.61
N ILE A 416 -22.29 18.57 -8.32
CA ILE A 416 -22.91 17.34 -7.81
C ILE A 416 -24.36 17.22 -8.30
N ASN A 417 -25.15 18.30 -8.23
CA ASN A 417 -26.54 18.28 -8.71
C ASN A 417 -26.61 18.05 -10.21
N CYS A 418 -25.71 18.68 -10.99
CA CYS A 418 -25.61 18.41 -12.42
C CYS A 418 -25.35 16.92 -12.68
N LEU A 419 -24.36 16.32 -12.01
CA LEU A 419 -24.04 14.90 -12.15
C LEU A 419 -25.14 13.95 -11.60
N SER A 420 -26.09 14.47 -10.84
CA SER A 420 -27.22 13.74 -10.26
C SER A 420 -28.50 13.78 -11.10
N PHE A 421 -28.47 14.39 -12.29
CA PHE A 421 -29.64 14.48 -13.16
C PHE A 421 -30.18 13.11 -13.59
N ASP A 422 -31.51 13.02 -13.74
CA ASP A 422 -32.20 11.78 -14.16
C ASP A 422 -31.77 11.33 -15.56
N ALA A 423 -31.32 12.26 -16.39
CA ALA A 423 -30.76 11.98 -17.72
C ALA A 423 -29.54 11.05 -17.68
N PHE A 424 -28.83 10.98 -16.54
CA PHE A 424 -27.64 10.16 -16.36
C PHE A 424 -27.90 8.82 -15.68
N CYS A 425 -29.14 8.53 -15.28
CA CYS A 425 -29.54 7.22 -14.73
C CYS A 425 -29.42 6.09 -15.77
N THR A 426 -29.39 6.41 -17.06
CA THR A 426 -29.11 5.44 -18.14
C THR A 426 -27.64 4.99 -18.16
N GLY A 427 -26.76 5.75 -17.49
CA GLY A 427 -25.36 5.42 -17.30
C GLY A 427 -24.50 5.57 -18.55
N PHE A 428 -23.59 4.63 -18.75
CA PHE A 428 -22.54 4.66 -19.77
C PHE A 428 -23.09 4.71 -21.20
N CYS A 429 -22.64 5.65 -22.04
CA CYS A 429 -23.06 5.76 -23.44
C CYS A 429 -22.35 4.71 -24.30
N GLY A 430 -23.09 4.01 -25.17
CA GLY A 430 -22.59 2.89 -25.98
C GLY A 430 -21.86 3.28 -27.26
N SER A 431 -22.06 4.52 -27.76
CA SER A 431 -21.36 5.06 -28.93
C SER A 431 -20.88 6.49 -28.71
N ASP A 432 -19.94 6.91 -29.57
CA ASP A 432 -19.47 8.30 -29.58
C ASP A 432 -20.62 9.26 -29.94
N GLU A 433 -21.55 8.89 -30.83
CA GLU A 433 -22.70 9.75 -31.16
C GLU A 433 -23.63 9.96 -29.97
N GLU A 434 -23.95 8.89 -29.23
CA GLU A 434 -24.81 8.98 -28.05
C GLU A 434 -24.16 9.84 -26.96
N PHE A 435 -22.85 9.64 -26.74
CA PHE A 435 -22.07 10.41 -25.78
C PHE A 435 -22.03 11.90 -26.13
N GLU A 436 -21.71 12.25 -27.38
CA GLU A 436 -21.68 13.64 -27.85
C GLU A 436 -23.06 14.29 -27.85
N SER A 437 -24.11 13.56 -28.23
CA SER A 437 -25.49 14.06 -28.16
C SER A 437 -25.84 14.45 -26.72
N ARG A 438 -25.49 13.60 -25.75
CA ARG A 438 -25.75 13.87 -24.33
C ARG A 438 -24.94 15.06 -23.81
N LEU A 439 -23.68 15.22 -24.23
CA LEU A 439 -22.88 16.39 -23.87
C LEU A 439 -23.36 17.69 -24.52
N ARG A 440 -23.96 17.64 -25.71
CA ARG A 440 -24.61 18.82 -26.32
C ARG A 440 -25.85 19.25 -25.54
N MET A 441 -26.60 18.30 -25.01
CA MET A 441 -27.76 18.58 -24.15
C MET A 441 -27.34 19.14 -22.78
N PHE A 442 -26.20 18.70 -22.24
CA PHE A 442 -25.69 19.12 -20.93
C PHE A 442 -24.24 19.64 -21.01
N PRO A 443 -23.99 20.84 -21.58
CA PRO A 443 -22.63 21.34 -21.85
C PRO A 443 -21.75 21.48 -20.60
N PHE A 444 -22.33 21.87 -19.46
CA PHE A 444 -21.61 22.04 -18.21
C PHE A 444 -21.16 20.72 -17.57
N CYS A 445 -21.76 19.58 -17.95
CA CYS A 445 -21.49 18.28 -17.33
C CYS A 445 -20.01 17.88 -17.44
N ARG A 446 -19.33 18.26 -18.53
CA ARG A 446 -17.89 18.00 -18.69
C ARG A 446 -17.06 18.70 -17.63
N TYR A 447 -17.37 19.96 -17.32
CA TYR A 447 -16.72 20.66 -16.22
C TYR A 447 -17.01 19.97 -14.88
N ALA A 448 -18.28 19.67 -14.62
CA ALA A 448 -18.72 19.05 -13.36
C ALA A 448 -17.99 17.73 -13.11
N ALA A 449 -17.95 16.82 -14.10
CA ALA A 449 -17.30 15.52 -13.98
C ALA A 449 -15.79 15.60 -13.72
N GLN A 450 -15.13 16.64 -14.26
CA GLN A 450 -13.68 16.82 -14.16
C GLN A 450 -13.22 17.55 -12.90
N HIS A 451 -14.10 18.34 -12.26
CA HIS A 451 -13.68 19.26 -11.20
C HIS A 451 -14.54 19.22 -9.93
N TRP A 452 -15.62 18.42 -9.85
CA TRP A 452 -16.47 18.38 -8.65
C TRP A 452 -15.67 18.09 -7.37
N GLY A 453 -14.68 17.19 -7.44
CA GLY A 453 -13.84 16.82 -6.30
C GLY A 453 -12.85 17.92 -5.89
N ASP A 454 -12.44 18.79 -6.81
CA ASP A 454 -11.50 19.88 -6.55
C ASP A 454 -12.11 21.05 -5.76
N HIS A 455 -13.45 21.14 -5.77
CA HIS A 455 -14.24 22.17 -5.06
C HIS A 455 -14.83 21.64 -3.74
N LEU A 456 -14.66 20.35 -3.46
CA LEU A 456 -15.28 19.68 -2.32
C LEU A 456 -14.28 19.53 -1.18
N ASP A 457 -14.46 20.32 -0.12
CA ASP A 457 -13.72 20.20 1.15
C ASP A 457 -14.57 19.55 2.26
N GLU A 458 -13.98 19.37 3.44
CA GLU A 458 -14.61 18.69 4.57
C GLU A 458 -15.80 19.47 5.16
N GLN A 459 -15.73 20.81 5.19
CA GLN A 459 -16.82 21.65 5.71
C GLN A 459 -18.03 21.57 4.77
N ILE A 460 -17.76 21.69 3.48
CA ILE A 460 -18.74 21.63 2.41
C ILE A 460 -19.39 20.24 2.33
N LEU A 461 -18.60 19.16 2.43
CA LEU A 461 -19.13 17.79 2.44
C LEU A 461 -20.13 17.56 3.58
N SER A 462 -19.91 18.15 4.76
CA SER A 462 -20.81 17.99 5.91
C SER A 462 -22.22 18.58 5.67
N LEU A 463 -22.33 19.58 4.80
CA LEU A 463 -23.60 20.25 4.51
C LEU A 463 -24.49 19.46 3.54
N PHE A 464 -23.89 18.60 2.71
CA PHE A 464 -24.60 17.87 1.64
C PHE A 464 -24.06 16.45 1.43
N GLU A 465 -23.78 15.78 2.53
CA GLU A 465 -23.33 14.39 2.57
C GLU A 465 -24.29 13.46 1.80
N GLN A 466 -25.60 13.71 1.90
CA GLN A 466 -26.65 12.87 1.32
C GLN A 466 -26.63 12.93 -0.21
N GLU A 467 -26.52 14.12 -0.79
CA GLU A 467 -26.49 14.35 -2.22
C GLU A 467 -25.22 13.72 -2.82
N VAL A 468 -24.07 13.93 -2.20
CA VAL A 468 -22.79 13.32 -2.62
C VAL A 468 -22.86 11.79 -2.54
N CYS A 469 -23.45 11.24 -1.47
CA CYS A 469 -23.68 9.79 -1.37
C CYS A 469 -24.64 9.29 -2.44
N SER A 470 -25.74 10.00 -2.70
CA SER A 470 -26.75 9.60 -3.68
C SER A 470 -26.16 9.48 -5.09
N PHE A 471 -25.23 10.36 -5.43
CA PHE A 471 -24.48 10.32 -6.68
C PHE A 471 -23.45 9.18 -6.68
N LEU A 472 -22.57 9.11 -5.67
CA LEU A 472 -21.42 8.19 -5.67
C LEU A 472 -21.78 6.73 -5.38
N MET A 473 -22.97 6.46 -4.86
CA MET A 473 -23.53 5.12 -4.66
C MET A 473 -24.32 4.62 -5.88
N ASP A 474 -24.71 5.51 -6.80
CA ASP A 474 -25.39 5.15 -8.04
C ASP A 474 -24.38 4.77 -9.12
N GLN A 475 -24.32 3.46 -9.41
CA GLN A 475 -23.34 2.92 -10.36
C GLN A 475 -23.53 3.45 -11.79
N ALA A 476 -24.76 3.78 -12.21
CA ALA A 476 -25.01 4.29 -13.55
C ALA A 476 -24.46 5.71 -13.70
N ARG A 477 -24.78 6.59 -12.74
CA ARG A 477 -24.30 7.99 -12.74
C ARG A 477 -22.78 8.07 -12.61
N VAL A 478 -22.19 7.23 -11.75
CA VAL A 478 -20.72 7.11 -11.61
C VAL A 478 -20.07 6.66 -12.92
N ALA A 479 -20.66 5.68 -13.62
CA ALA A 479 -20.11 5.21 -14.89
C ALA A 479 -20.12 6.31 -15.97
N PHE A 480 -21.18 7.10 -16.06
CA PHE A 480 -21.26 8.23 -16.98
C PHE A 480 -20.30 9.37 -16.59
N ALA A 481 -20.24 9.73 -15.31
CA ALA A 481 -19.30 10.73 -14.81
C ALA A 481 -17.85 10.32 -15.09
N SER A 482 -17.53 9.04 -14.90
CA SER A 482 -16.21 8.49 -15.23
C SER A 482 -15.90 8.54 -16.72
N GLN A 483 -16.84 8.13 -17.59
CA GLN A 483 -16.69 8.25 -19.04
C GLN A 483 -16.40 9.70 -19.44
N THR A 484 -17.13 10.64 -18.84
CA THR A 484 -16.97 12.08 -19.09
C THR A 484 -15.64 12.63 -18.58
N MET A 485 -15.18 12.16 -17.42
CA MET A 485 -13.91 12.57 -16.80
C MET A 485 -12.70 12.11 -17.64
N PHE A 486 -12.72 10.88 -18.16
CA PHE A 486 -11.55 10.27 -18.80
C PHE A 486 -11.56 10.34 -20.33
N ALA A 487 -12.71 10.56 -20.98
CA ALA A 487 -12.78 10.75 -22.43
C ALA A 487 -12.19 12.11 -22.82
N SER A 488 -10.93 12.12 -23.29
CA SER A 488 -10.21 13.33 -23.69
C SER A 488 -10.65 13.80 -25.09
N GLY A 489 -11.23 15.01 -25.17
CA GLY A 489 -11.77 15.59 -26.41
C GLY A 489 -10.85 16.56 -27.19
N ASP A 490 -9.60 16.74 -26.76
CA ASP A 490 -8.74 17.83 -27.27
C ASP A 490 -7.88 17.44 -28.49
N GLY A 491 -8.52 16.98 -29.57
CA GLY A 491 -7.89 16.68 -30.86
C GLY A 491 -8.86 16.02 -31.86
N GLN A 492 -8.42 15.73 -33.09
CA GLN A 492 -9.20 14.97 -34.08
C GLN A 492 -9.71 13.66 -33.43
N LEU A 493 -10.99 13.66 -33.05
CA LEU A 493 -11.63 12.57 -32.30
C LEU A 493 -11.53 11.29 -33.13
N GLN A 494 -10.66 10.38 -32.71
CA GLN A 494 -10.57 9.06 -33.31
C GLN A 494 -11.89 8.32 -33.05
N PRO A 495 -12.46 7.59 -34.02
CA PRO A 495 -13.65 6.80 -33.80
C PRO A 495 -13.50 5.84 -32.60
N GLY A 496 -14.50 5.82 -31.72
CA GLY A 496 -14.56 5.04 -30.49
C GLY A 496 -13.81 5.67 -29.31
N TYR A 497 -13.53 6.98 -29.31
CA TYR A 497 -12.76 7.61 -28.23
C TYR A 497 -13.49 7.54 -26.88
N SER A 498 -14.83 7.68 -26.89
CA SER A 498 -15.66 7.62 -25.67
C SER A 498 -15.73 6.22 -25.08
N GLN A 499 -15.28 5.21 -25.83
CA GLN A 499 -15.31 3.80 -25.47
C GLN A 499 -13.97 3.29 -24.92
N LYS A 500 -12.88 4.04 -25.13
CA LYS A 500 -11.53 3.72 -24.62
C LYS A 500 -11.34 4.16 -23.17
N VAL A 501 -12.39 4.08 -22.36
CA VAL A 501 -12.39 4.42 -20.94
C VAL A 501 -12.71 3.17 -20.13
N THR A 502 -12.25 3.15 -18.88
CA THR A 502 -12.42 2.01 -17.99
C THR A 502 -13.86 1.91 -17.48
N ARG A 503 -14.43 0.71 -17.57
CA ARG A 503 -15.77 0.35 -17.07
C ARG A 503 -15.72 -0.22 -15.65
N GLN A 504 -16.89 -0.40 -15.04
CA GLN A 504 -17.07 -0.95 -13.67
C GLN A 504 -16.39 -0.10 -12.57
N ILE A 505 -16.30 1.21 -12.79
CA ILE A 505 -15.79 2.16 -11.79
C ILE A 505 -16.82 2.36 -10.68
N THR A 506 -16.34 2.48 -9.44
CA THR A 506 -17.15 2.79 -8.25
C THR A 506 -16.92 4.23 -7.79
N GLY A 507 -17.82 4.76 -6.96
CA GLY A 507 -17.64 6.10 -6.37
C GLY A 507 -16.30 6.25 -5.66
N LEU A 508 -15.81 5.20 -5.01
CA LEU A 508 -14.50 5.19 -4.35
C LEU A 508 -13.32 5.38 -5.31
N HIS A 509 -13.39 4.85 -6.54
CA HIS A 509 -12.36 5.10 -7.56
C HIS A 509 -12.32 6.57 -7.98
N LEU A 510 -13.49 7.21 -8.15
CA LEU A 510 -13.56 8.63 -8.48
C LEU A 510 -13.02 9.47 -7.32
N ALA A 511 -13.46 9.23 -6.07
CA ALA A 511 -12.98 9.93 -4.89
C ALA A 511 -11.45 9.78 -4.71
N ALA A 512 -10.91 8.59 -4.95
CA ALA A 512 -9.48 8.32 -4.93
C ALA A 512 -8.71 9.04 -6.05
N SER A 513 -9.31 9.18 -7.24
CA SER A 513 -8.72 9.91 -8.38
C SER A 513 -8.63 11.42 -8.15
N PHE A 514 -9.45 11.98 -7.25
CA PHE A 514 -9.39 13.37 -6.80
C PHE A 514 -8.60 13.55 -5.50
N GLY A 515 -8.21 12.46 -4.82
CA GLY A 515 -7.52 12.53 -3.54
C GLY A 515 -8.37 13.05 -2.37
N SER A 516 -9.70 13.04 -2.51
CA SER A 516 -10.61 13.62 -1.49
C SER A 516 -10.77 12.66 -0.29
N THR A 517 -9.90 12.80 0.70
CA THR A 517 -9.91 11.95 1.91
C THR A 517 -11.23 12.00 2.70
N PRO A 518 -11.97 13.13 2.81
CA PRO A 518 -13.25 13.15 3.50
C PRO A 518 -14.31 12.29 2.79
N VAL A 519 -14.38 12.36 1.46
CA VAL A 519 -15.30 11.53 0.66
C VAL A 519 -14.94 10.06 0.75
N ILE A 520 -13.65 9.73 0.73
CA ILE A 520 -13.20 8.34 0.91
C ILE A 520 -13.65 7.79 2.27
N LYS A 521 -13.45 8.53 3.37
CA LYS A 521 -13.93 8.13 4.71
C LYS A 521 -15.43 7.91 4.74
N LEU A 522 -16.20 8.82 4.14
CA LEU A 522 -17.64 8.74 4.05
C LEU A 522 -18.10 7.47 3.30
N LEU A 523 -17.55 7.20 2.12
CA LEU A 523 -17.92 6.04 1.32
C LEU A 523 -17.54 4.72 1.99
N LEU A 524 -16.42 4.67 2.71
CA LEU A 524 -16.03 3.52 3.52
C LEU A 524 -17.02 3.30 4.67
N ALA A 525 -17.46 4.36 5.34
CA ALA A 525 -18.47 4.29 6.40
C ALA A 525 -19.84 3.80 5.89
N LYS A 526 -20.21 4.13 4.64
CA LYS A 526 -21.42 3.62 3.96
C LYS A 526 -21.25 2.20 3.40
N GLY A 527 -20.10 1.55 3.57
CA GLY A 527 -19.88 0.15 3.22
C GLY A 527 -19.50 -0.11 1.76
N GLN A 528 -19.00 0.88 1.00
CA GLN A 528 -18.42 0.58 -0.32
C GLN A 528 -17.22 -0.37 -0.18
N LYS A 529 -17.11 -1.32 -1.11
CA LYS A 529 -15.99 -2.28 -1.14
C LYS A 529 -14.68 -1.55 -1.45
N ILE A 530 -13.75 -1.56 -0.49
CA ILE A 530 -12.49 -0.82 -0.58
C ILE A 530 -11.57 -1.28 -1.72
N ALA A 531 -11.58 -2.58 -1.98
CA ALA A 531 -10.75 -3.27 -2.97
C ALA A 531 -11.57 -3.68 -4.21
N ALA A 532 -12.67 -2.97 -4.49
CA ALA A 532 -13.41 -3.19 -5.73
C ALA A 532 -12.48 -2.98 -6.93
N LYS A 533 -12.54 -3.89 -7.90
CA LYS A 533 -11.71 -3.81 -9.10
C LYS A 533 -12.54 -3.28 -10.26
N ASP A 534 -11.99 -2.32 -10.99
CA ASP A 534 -12.55 -1.89 -12.27
C ASP A 534 -12.33 -2.96 -13.37
N SER A 535 -12.84 -2.69 -14.58
CA SER A 535 -12.66 -3.59 -15.74
C SER A 535 -11.20 -3.81 -16.16
N GLN A 536 -10.27 -2.97 -15.72
CA GLN A 536 -8.84 -3.14 -15.91
C GLN A 536 -8.18 -3.77 -14.69
N GLY A 537 -8.93 -4.21 -13.68
CA GLY A 537 -8.38 -4.80 -12.46
C GLY A 537 -7.72 -3.80 -11.52
N ARG A 538 -7.89 -2.49 -11.73
CA ARG A 538 -7.38 -1.43 -10.84
C ARG A 538 -8.33 -1.24 -9.67
N THR A 539 -7.78 -0.91 -8.51
CA THR A 539 -8.52 -0.60 -7.29
C THR A 539 -8.57 0.91 -7.06
N PRO A 540 -9.37 1.42 -6.11
CA PRO A 540 -9.33 2.83 -5.72
C PRO A 540 -7.94 3.29 -5.27
N LEU A 541 -7.22 2.49 -4.50
CA LEU A 541 -5.84 2.80 -4.08
C LEU A 541 -4.89 2.88 -5.30
N TRP A 542 -5.12 2.07 -6.33
CA TRP A 542 -4.37 2.19 -7.59
C TRP A 542 -4.56 3.56 -8.22
N CYS A 543 -5.81 4.03 -8.33
CA CYS A 543 -6.11 5.34 -8.91
C CYS A 543 -5.47 6.49 -8.09
N ALA A 544 -5.50 6.42 -6.76
CA ALA A 544 -4.82 7.40 -5.90
C ALA A 544 -3.30 7.41 -6.13
N THR A 545 -2.69 6.23 -6.33
CA THR A 545 -1.24 6.08 -6.58
C THR A 545 -0.85 6.62 -7.96
N GLU A 546 -1.67 6.35 -8.99
CA GLU A 546 -1.48 6.86 -10.35
C GLU A 546 -1.53 8.40 -10.41
N LYS A 547 -2.36 9.01 -9.57
CA LYS A 547 -2.55 10.47 -9.47
C LYS A 547 -1.69 11.15 -8.41
N ASP A 548 -0.89 10.40 -7.66
CA ASP A 548 -0.01 10.92 -6.59
C ASP A 548 -0.74 11.60 -5.42
N HIS A 549 -1.81 10.99 -4.94
CA HIS A 549 -2.56 11.52 -3.80
C HIS A 549 -2.13 10.86 -2.48
N GLY A 550 -0.98 11.28 -1.94
CA GLY A 550 -0.33 10.66 -0.77
C GLY A 550 -1.25 10.43 0.45
N GLU A 551 -2.06 11.42 0.85
CA GLU A 551 -2.96 11.26 2.00
C GLU A 551 -4.10 10.25 1.74
N ALA A 552 -4.61 10.19 0.51
CA ALA A 552 -5.56 9.16 0.10
C ALA A 552 -4.90 7.78 0.02
N MET A 553 -3.63 7.71 -0.40
CA MET A 553 -2.86 6.47 -0.42
C MET A 553 -2.66 5.91 0.99
N LYS A 554 -2.22 6.73 1.95
CA LYS A 554 -2.07 6.31 3.36
C LYS A 554 -3.39 5.79 3.92
N LEU A 555 -4.48 6.54 3.76
CA LEU A 555 -5.79 6.15 4.29
C LEU A 555 -6.29 4.82 3.72
N LEU A 556 -6.22 4.64 2.40
CA LEU A 556 -6.67 3.41 1.74
C LEU A 556 -5.72 2.24 2.01
N SER A 557 -4.41 2.48 2.16
CA SER A 557 -3.40 1.43 2.40
C SER A 557 -3.53 0.73 3.75
N LEU A 558 -4.14 1.38 4.75
CA LEU A 558 -4.38 0.78 6.07
C LEU A 558 -5.39 -0.38 6.02
N THR A 559 -6.24 -0.40 5.00
CA THR A 559 -7.41 -1.28 4.93
C THR A 559 -7.44 -2.12 3.67
N ASP A 560 -6.89 -1.63 2.55
CA ASP A 560 -6.68 -2.43 1.35
C ASP A 560 -5.52 -3.42 1.50
N ARG A 561 -5.78 -4.67 1.13
CA ARG A 561 -4.80 -5.77 1.16
C ARG A 561 -4.46 -6.36 -0.19
N THR A 562 -4.96 -5.76 -1.27
CA THR A 562 -4.92 -6.38 -2.61
C THR A 562 -4.15 -5.57 -3.62
N THR A 563 -4.16 -4.24 -3.52
CA THR A 563 -3.64 -3.33 -4.56
C THR A 563 -2.15 -3.55 -4.79
N PHE A 564 -1.36 -3.57 -3.72
CA PHE A 564 0.08 -3.73 -3.83
C PHE A 564 0.44 -5.05 -4.54
N THR A 565 -0.20 -6.16 -4.16
CA THR A 565 -0.02 -7.45 -4.84
C THR A 565 -0.42 -7.36 -6.31
N THR A 566 -1.55 -6.72 -6.63
CA THR A 566 -1.98 -6.57 -8.03
C THR A 566 -1.03 -5.72 -8.87
N MET A 567 -0.41 -4.68 -8.30
CA MET A 567 0.59 -3.85 -8.99
C MET A 567 1.82 -4.66 -9.36
N VAL A 568 2.34 -5.42 -8.39
CA VAL A 568 3.51 -6.30 -8.60
C VAL A 568 3.19 -7.40 -9.63
N THR A 569 2.04 -8.07 -9.53
CA THR A 569 1.64 -9.13 -10.50
C THR A 569 1.53 -8.63 -11.93
N LYS A 570 1.21 -7.34 -12.12
CA LYS A 570 1.06 -6.71 -13.44
C LYS A 570 2.36 -6.11 -13.97
N GLY A 571 3.43 -6.12 -13.18
CA GLY A 571 4.72 -5.53 -13.53
C GLY A 571 4.78 -4.01 -13.38
N GLU A 572 3.84 -3.39 -12.67
CA GLU A 572 3.76 -1.92 -12.49
C GLU A 572 4.67 -1.48 -11.33
N LYS A 573 5.97 -1.75 -11.48
CA LYS A 573 6.99 -1.57 -10.43
C LYS A 573 7.10 -0.12 -9.96
N THR A 574 6.93 0.85 -10.87
CA THR A 574 6.99 2.28 -10.55
C THR A 574 5.88 2.71 -9.60
N LEU A 575 4.65 2.24 -9.83
CA LEU A 575 3.51 2.52 -8.96
C LEU A 575 3.66 1.79 -7.61
N ALA A 576 4.14 0.55 -7.62
CA ALA A 576 4.40 -0.20 -6.39
C ALA A 576 5.46 0.47 -5.50
N ARG A 577 6.56 0.99 -6.07
CA ARG A 577 7.59 1.75 -5.33
C ARG A 577 7.03 3.03 -4.74
N ARG A 578 6.30 3.82 -5.53
CA ARG A 578 5.67 5.05 -5.05
C ARG A 578 4.72 4.80 -3.88
N LEU A 579 3.95 3.70 -3.95
CA LEU A 579 3.06 3.31 -2.86
C LEU A 579 3.85 2.93 -1.59
N LEU A 580 4.99 2.25 -1.72
CA LEU A 580 5.88 1.93 -0.59
C LEU A 580 6.50 3.18 0.04
N GLU A 581 6.95 4.14 -0.76
CA GLU A 581 7.53 5.40 -0.28
C GLU A 581 6.53 6.21 0.56
N GLU A 582 5.27 6.27 0.13
CA GLU A 582 4.24 7.07 0.80
C GLU A 582 3.54 6.36 1.97
N ALA A 583 3.21 5.06 1.82
CA ALA A 583 2.49 4.29 2.84
C ALA A 583 3.42 3.57 3.83
N GLY A 584 4.70 3.41 3.49
CA GLY A 584 5.73 2.84 4.35
C GLY A 584 5.59 1.33 4.60
N PRO A 585 6.15 0.82 5.72
CA PRO A 585 6.25 -0.62 5.99
C PRO A 585 4.92 -1.27 6.41
N HIS A 586 3.85 -0.48 6.52
CA HIS A 586 2.53 -0.91 6.97
C HIS A 586 1.71 -1.61 5.88
N ILE A 587 2.16 -1.58 4.62
CA ILE A 587 1.50 -2.30 3.53
C ILE A 587 1.45 -3.79 3.88
N ARG A 588 0.24 -4.34 3.81
CA ARG A 588 -0.03 -5.77 4.04
C ARG A 588 -0.86 -6.32 2.90
N GLY A 589 -0.35 -7.34 2.24
CA GLY A 589 -1.08 -8.11 1.24
C GLY A 589 -2.07 -9.10 1.84
N LEU A 590 -2.59 -9.97 0.98
CA LEU A 590 -3.35 -11.15 1.39
C LEU A 590 -2.50 -12.03 2.33
N ARG A 591 -3.16 -12.68 3.30
CA ARG A 591 -2.51 -13.41 4.40
C ARG A 591 -1.51 -12.57 5.20
N LEU A 592 -1.75 -11.26 5.36
CA LEU A 592 -0.87 -10.36 6.13
C LEU A 592 0.59 -10.31 5.63
N ARG A 593 0.84 -10.68 4.37
CA ARG A 593 2.17 -10.66 3.78
C ARG A 593 2.71 -9.23 3.68
N THR A 594 3.92 -8.99 4.14
CA THR A 594 4.59 -7.70 3.92
C THR A 594 4.98 -7.51 2.45
N ALA A 595 5.36 -6.29 2.06
CA ALA A 595 5.88 -6.03 0.72
C ALA A 595 7.08 -6.93 0.36
N LEU A 596 7.92 -7.26 1.35
CA LEU A 596 9.07 -8.15 1.17
C LEU A 596 8.65 -9.58 0.80
N HIS A 597 7.64 -10.15 1.47
CA HIS A 597 7.08 -11.46 1.09
C HIS A 597 6.52 -11.46 -0.34
N ILE A 598 5.89 -10.35 -0.75
CA ILE A 598 5.31 -10.23 -2.09
C ILE A 598 6.41 -10.12 -3.15
N GLY A 599 7.49 -9.39 -2.87
CA GLY A 599 8.70 -9.36 -3.69
C GLY A 599 9.31 -10.75 -3.84
N VAL A 600 9.44 -11.50 -2.75
CA VAL A 600 9.94 -12.90 -2.75
C VAL A 600 9.08 -13.81 -3.65
N LEU A 601 7.76 -13.77 -3.53
CA LEU A 601 6.85 -14.60 -4.34
C LEU A 601 7.03 -14.39 -5.84
N HIS A 602 7.25 -13.14 -6.24
CA HIS A 602 7.42 -12.76 -7.64
C HIS A 602 8.89 -12.74 -8.07
N ASN A 603 9.82 -13.06 -7.15
CA ASN A 603 11.26 -12.98 -7.36
C ASN A 603 11.69 -11.60 -7.91
N ASP A 604 11.10 -10.53 -7.36
CA ASP A 604 11.32 -9.16 -7.82
C ASP A 604 12.24 -8.40 -6.86
N LEU A 605 13.55 -8.45 -7.17
CA LEU A 605 14.61 -7.86 -6.34
C LEU A 605 14.43 -6.34 -6.15
N ASP A 606 13.93 -5.62 -7.17
CA ASP A 606 13.71 -4.17 -7.09
C ASP A 606 12.68 -3.81 -6.00
N ILE A 607 11.63 -4.62 -5.88
CA ILE A 607 10.59 -4.45 -4.86
C ILE A 607 11.12 -4.85 -3.48
N MET A 608 11.98 -5.87 -3.42
CA MET A 608 12.61 -6.31 -2.18
C MET A 608 13.57 -5.22 -1.63
N GLU A 609 14.41 -4.64 -2.49
CA GLU A 609 15.31 -3.52 -2.14
C GLU A 609 14.53 -2.28 -1.69
N SER A 610 13.47 -1.91 -2.44
CA SER A 610 12.61 -0.79 -2.07
C SER A 610 11.89 -1.02 -0.74
N ALA A 611 11.42 -2.24 -0.47
CA ALA A 611 10.78 -2.57 0.80
C ALA A 611 11.74 -2.44 2.00
N LEU A 612 12.98 -2.93 1.87
CA LEU A 612 13.99 -2.82 2.93
C LEU A 612 14.43 -1.38 3.15
N SER A 613 14.64 -0.61 2.07
CA SER A 613 14.96 0.82 2.14
C SER A 613 13.87 1.65 2.84
N ASN A 614 12.61 1.21 2.77
CA ASN A 614 11.46 1.83 3.45
C ASN A 614 11.18 1.24 4.85
N GLY A 615 12.13 0.50 5.44
CA GLY A 615 12.07 0.05 6.83
C GLY A 615 11.16 -1.15 7.09
N VAL A 616 10.85 -1.97 6.08
CA VAL A 616 10.14 -3.24 6.31
C VAL A 616 11.06 -4.19 7.07
N ASN A 617 10.64 -4.63 8.27
CA ASN A 617 11.39 -5.62 9.04
C ASN A 617 11.50 -6.94 8.26
N ILE A 618 12.74 -7.39 8.02
CA ILE A 618 13.11 -8.59 7.28
C ILE A 618 12.59 -9.88 7.91
N ASP A 619 12.36 -9.88 9.23
CA ASP A 619 11.88 -11.04 10.00
C ASP A 619 10.38 -10.97 10.33
N SER A 620 9.66 -10.03 9.71
CA SER A 620 8.21 -9.95 9.86
C SER A 620 7.58 -11.27 9.43
N LYS A 621 6.72 -11.87 10.26
CA LYS A 621 5.99 -13.08 9.89
C LYS A 621 4.72 -12.74 9.11
N ASP A 622 4.41 -13.52 8.08
CA ASP A 622 3.10 -13.47 7.43
C ASP A 622 2.01 -14.16 8.28
N GLY A 623 0.79 -14.19 7.78
CA GLY A 623 -0.36 -14.80 8.46
C GLY A 623 -0.30 -16.33 8.56
N ASP A 624 0.61 -16.96 7.82
CA ASP A 624 0.93 -18.39 7.95
C ASP A 624 2.10 -18.60 8.95
N GLY A 625 2.62 -17.53 9.57
CA GLY A 625 3.74 -17.55 10.51
C GLY A 625 5.12 -17.64 9.86
N SER A 626 5.20 -17.57 8.53
CA SER A 626 6.45 -17.71 7.77
C SER A 626 7.18 -16.38 7.65
N THR A 627 8.51 -16.38 7.76
CA THR A 627 9.35 -15.21 7.41
C THR A 627 9.56 -15.12 5.88
N PRO A 628 9.98 -13.96 5.34
CA PRO A 628 10.27 -13.80 3.92
C PRO A 628 11.31 -14.79 3.40
N ILE A 629 12.34 -15.10 4.21
CA ILE A 629 13.34 -16.10 3.86
C ILE A 629 12.74 -17.51 3.84
N GLN A 630 11.97 -17.91 4.86
CA GLN A 630 11.28 -19.21 4.86
C GLN A 630 10.34 -19.35 3.65
N LEU A 631 9.67 -18.26 3.26
CA LEU A 631 8.86 -18.22 2.05
C LEU A 631 9.70 -18.41 0.78
N ALA A 632 10.89 -17.81 0.70
CA ALA A 632 11.81 -17.97 -0.42
C ALA A 632 12.26 -19.44 -0.58
N PHE A 633 12.51 -20.14 0.54
CA PHE A 633 12.83 -21.57 0.52
C PHE A 633 11.64 -22.41 0.05
N ARG A 634 10.45 -22.19 0.61
CA ARG A 634 9.23 -22.93 0.23
C ARG A 634 8.89 -22.77 -1.25
N GLU A 635 9.07 -21.58 -1.80
CA GLU A 635 8.78 -21.24 -3.19
C GLU A 635 9.98 -21.46 -4.13
N ARG A 636 11.11 -21.96 -3.61
CA ARG A 636 12.36 -22.27 -4.32
C ARG A 636 12.91 -21.09 -5.14
N LYS A 637 12.98 -19.92 -4.51
CA LYS A 637 13.45 -18.66 -5.13
C LYS A 637 14.90 -18.38 -4.74
N THR A 638 15.86 -18.94 -5.49
CA THR A 638 17.31 -18.82 -5.19
C THR A 638 17.79 -17.38 -5.13
N GLU A 639 17.43 -16.54 -6.11
CA GLU A 639 17.85 -15.13 -6.16
C GLU A 639 17.32 -14.32 -4.96
N ALA A 640 16.08 -14.59 -4.55
CA ALA A 640 15.50 -13.99 -3.35
C ALA A 640 16.19 -14.47 -2.07
N VAL A 641 16.60 -15.74 -1.99
CA VAL A 641 17.39 -16.27 -0.87
C VAL A 641 18.75 -15.55 -0.79
N ASP A 642 19.49 -15.48 -1.90
CA ASP A 642 20.80 -14.79 -1.95
C ASP A 642 20.69 -13.32 -1.57
N PHE A 643 19.66 -12.62 -2.06
CA PHE A 643 19.41 -11.22 -1.73
C PHE A 643 19.14 -11.03 -0.23
N LEU A 644 18.23 -11.82 0.34
CA LEU A 644 17.89 -11.73 1.77
C LEU A 644 19.09 -12.09 2.66
N LEU A 645 19.96 -13.02 2.23
CA LEU A 645 21.17 -13.39 2.97
C LEU A 645 22.23 -12.29 3.02
N ASN A 646 22.34 -11.49 1.95
CA ASN A 646 23.28 -10.39 1.90
C ASN A 646 22.92 -9.25 2.87
N ASP A 647 21.62 -9.02 3.08
CA ASP A 647 21.11 -7.93 3.93
C ASP A 647 20.81 -8.39 5.37
N THR A 648 20.69 -9.70 5.62
CA THR A 648 20.54 -10.28 6.98
C THR A 648 21.89 -10.46 7.67
N ALA A 649 22.51 -9.37 8.12
CA ALA A 649 23.71 -9.45 8.94
C ALA A 649 23.48 -10.27 10.23
N ASP A 650 22.29 -10.18 10.84
CA ASP A 650 22.02 -10.67 12.20
C ASP A 650 20.74 -11.51 12.39
N ALA A 651 19.94 -11.76 11.34
CA ALA A 651 18.70 -12.53 11.49
C ALA A 651 18.96 -14.03 11.76
N GLU A 652 18.39 -14.55 12.84
CA GLU A 652 18.35 -15.99 13.14
C GLU A 652 17.32 -16.67 12.22
N VAL A 653 17.80 -17.40 11.22
CA VAL A 653 16.95 -18.11 10.27
C VAL A 653 16.49 -19.45 10.87
N THR A 654 15.70 -19.39 11.93
CA THR A 654 15.27 -20.60 12.65
C THR A 654 14.46 -21.55 11.77
N ASP A 655 14.67 -22.86 11.97
CA ASP A 655 13.96 -23.99 11.34
C ASP A 655 14.22 -24.29 9.83
N ILE A 656 15.30 -23.78 9.21
CA ILE A 656 15.71 -24.21 7.86
C ILE A 656 16.67 -25.40 7.94
N THR A 657 16.32 -26.51 7.27
CA THR A 657 17.13 -27.74 7.27
C THR A 657 18.18 -27.76 6.17
N VAL A 658 19.19 -28.61 6.30
CA VAL A 658 20.19 -28.84 5.24
C VAL A 658 19.52 -29.32 3.95
N ASP A 659 18.47 -30.12 4.07
CA ASP A 659 17.72 -30.65 2.93
C ASP A 659 16.98 -29.53 2.18
N ASP A 660 16.49 -28.51 2.89
CA ASP A 660 15.88 -27.33 2.27
C ASP A 660 16.92 -26.53 1.45
N TRP A 661 18.14 -26.36 1.97
CA TRP A 661 19.25 -25.75 1.23
C TRP A 661 19.58 -26.53 -0.04
N LEU A 662 19.76 -27.84 0.08
CA LEU A 662 20.07 -28.69 -1.06
C LEU A 662 18.94 -28.70 -2.10
N GLN A 663 17.69 -28.75 -1.64
CA GLN A 663 16.52 -28.75 -2.52
C GLN A 663 16.33 -27.44 -3.29
N VAL A 664 16.51 -26.29 -2.63
CA VAL A 664 16.34 -24.97 -3.28
C VAL A 664 17.37 -24.73 -4.37
N TYR A 665 18.62 -25.15 -4.14
CA TYR A 665 19.72 -24.96 -5.09
C TYR A 665 19.94 -26.15 -6.04
N GLY A 666 19.14 -27.23 -5.90
CA GLY A 666 19.17 -28.38 -6.80
C GLY A 666 20.39 -29.30 -6.63
N PHE A 667 20.96 -29.36 -5.42
CA PHE A 667 22.07 -30.24 -5.09
C PHE A 667 21.58 -31.51 -4.38
N ASN A 668 22.37 -32.59 -4.48
CA ASN A 668 22.08 -33.87 -3.82
C ASN A 668 22.67 -33.94 -2.41
N ASP A 669 22.17 -34.86 -1.58
CA ASP A 669 22.60 -35.15 -0.19
C ASP A 669 24.09 -35.45 0.01
N SER A 670 24.84 -35.64 -1.09
CA SER A 670 26.30 -35.79 -1.09
C SER A 670 27.07 -34.47 -0.94
N HIS A 671 26.40 -33.32 -1.04
CA HIS A 671 27.02 -31.99 -0.94
C HIS A 671 26.96 -31.47 0.49
N VAL A 672 28.01 -30.76 0.88
CA VAL A 672 28.13 -30.04 2.16
C VAL A 672 27.80 -28.58 1.91
N VAL A 673 26.90 -28.01 2.72
CA VAL A 673 26.55 -26.59 2.64
C VAL A 673 27.53 -25.80 3.51
N GLU A 674 28.27 -24.87 2.92
CA GLU A 674 29.17 -23.95 3.61
C GLU A 674 28.52 -22.57 3.69
N LEU A 675 28.30 -22.08 4.91
CA LEU A 675 27.93 -20.70 5.21
C LEU A 675 29.18 -19.97 5.74
N SER A 676 29.56 -18.85 5.13
CA SER A 676 30.76 -18.10 5.51
C SER A 676 30.47 -16.62 5.69
N LYS A 677 31.01 -15.98 6.74
CA LYS A 677 30.92 -14.52 6.96
C LYS A 677 32.25 -13.87 6.58
N LYS A 678 32.24 -12.95 5.60
CA LYS A 678 33.41 -12.13 5.23
C LYS A 678 33.58 -10.97 6.23
N LYS A 679 34.79 -10.38 6.29
CA LYS A 679 35.09 -9.18 7.13
C LYS A 679 34.14 -7.99 6.90
N ALA A 680 33.48 -7.92 5.74
CA ALA A 680 32.49 -6.89 5.40
C ALA A 680 31.05 -7.20 5.90
N GLY A 681 30.85 -8.28 6.67
CA GLY A 681 29.52 -8.69 7.17
C GLY A 681 28.71 -9.54 6.19
N HIS A 682 29.08 -9.58 4.90
CA HIS A 682 28.40 -10.41 3.90
C HIS A 682 28.51 -11.91 4.21
N LYS A 683 27.36 -12.57 4.29
CA LYS A 683 27.23 -14.03 4.36
C LYS A 683 27.22 -14.58 2.93
N MET A 684 28.02 -15.62 2.67
CA MET A 684 27.99 -16.34 1.39
C MET A 684 27.71 -17.81 1.63
N VAL A 685 26.95 -18.40 0.71
CA VAL A 685 26.63 -19.84 0.69
C VAL A 685 27.40 -20.51 -0.43
N ARG A 686 28.03 -21.66 -0.14
CA ARG A 686 28.72 -22.51 -1.11
C ARG A 686 28.28 -23.95 -0.92
N PHE A 687 28.27 -24.71 -2.01
CA PHE A 687 27.94 -26.14 -2.00
C PHE A 687 29.19 -26.91 -2.43
N LEU A 688 29.73 -27.72 -1.52
CA LEU A 688 31.00 -28.43 -1.72
C LEU A 688 30.76 -29.92 -1.85
N THR A 689 31.45 -30.58 -2.78
CA THR A 689 31.55 -32.04 -2.78
C THR A 689 32.51 -32.50 -1.66
N LEU A 690 32.38 -33.74 -1.16
CA LEU A 690 33.26 -34.26 -0.11
C LEU A 690 34.77 -34.10 -0.39
N PRO A 691 35.29 -34.29 -1.63
CA PRO A 691 36.70 -34.03 -1.93
C PRO A 691 37.09 -32.54 -1.86
N GLN A 692 36.21 -31.65 -2.33
CA GLN A 692 36.42 -30.19 -2.24
C GLN A 692 36.41 -29.73 -0.78
N PHE A 693 35.45 -30.23 0.01
CA PHE A 693 35.38 -29.98 1.45
C PHE A 693 36.70 -30.35 2.17
N ARG A 694 37.26 -31.53 1.89
CA ARG A 694 38.54 -31.96 2.50
C ARG A 694 39.70 -31.02 2.16
N THR A 695 39.71 -30.50 0.94
CA THR A 695 40.75 -29.57 0.46
C THR A 695 40.58 -28.19 1.12
N GLU A 696 39.34 -27.70 1.20
CA GLU A 696 39.01 -26.39 1.77
C GLU A 696 39.32 -26.33 3.28
N VAL A 697 38.93 -27.36 4.04
CA VAL A 697 39.24 -27.46 5.49
C VAL A 697 40.74 -27.57 5.74
N ALA A 698 41.51 -28.16 4.83
CA ALA A 698 42.96 -28.26 4.94
C ALA A 698 43.70 -26.95 4.57
N SER A 699 43.06 -26.05 3.82
CA SER A 699 43.72 -24.89 3.21
C SER A 699 43.94 -23.68 4.14
N TYR A 700 43.43 -23.69 5.38
CA TYR A 700 43.62 -22.68 6.44
C TYR A 700 43.97 -21.25 5.96
N SER A 701 43.15 -20.68 5.07
CA SER A 701 43.39 -19.34 4.53
C SER A 701 42.43 -18.31 5.16
N GLU A 702 43.01 -17.33 5.85
CA GLU A 702 42.38 -16.18 6.52
C GLU A 702 41.38 -16.50 7.66
N PRO A 703 41.33 -15.69 8.74
CA PRO A 703 40.33 -15.86 9.81
C PRO A 703 38.94 -15.51 9.25
N ARG A 704 38.10 -16.54 9.13
CA ARG A 704 36.72 -16.46 8.65
C ARG A 704 35.86 -17.34 9.54
N SER A 705 34.74 -16.79 10.04
CA SER A 705 33.74 -17.58 10.75
C SER A 705 32.93 -18.37 9.71
N ARG A 706 32.97 -19.70 9.77
CA ARG A 706 32.36 -20.62 8.80
C ARG A 706 31.52 -21.67 9.50
N LEU A 707 30.43 -22.08 8.86
CA LEU A 707 29.58 -23.20 9.27
C LEU A 707 29.41 -24.19 8.10
N PHE A 708 29.79 -25.43 8.32
CA PHE A 708 29.60 -26.55 7.39
C PHE A 708 28.45 -27.43 7.87
N MET A 709 27.43 -27.60 7.04
CA MET A 709 26.23 -28.37 7.37
C MET A 709 26.16 -29.65 6.55
N PHE A 710 25.85 -30.76 7.22
CA PHE A 710 25.77 -32.10 6.64
C PHE A 710 24.34 -32.66 6.74
N SER A 711 23.83 -33.23 5.66
CA SER A 711 22.51 -33.88 5.59
C SER A 711 22.41 -35.12 6.48
N HIS A 712 23.47 -35.92 6.53
CA HIS A 712 23.50 -37.19 7.25
C HIS A 712 24.80 -37.41 8.03
N CYS A 713 24.68 -38.12 9.17
CA CYS A 713 25.85 -38.55 9.95
C CYS A 713 26.78 -39.49 9.16
N SER A 714 26.29 -40.20 8.15
CA SER A 714 27.11 -41.04 7.26
C SER A 714 28.09 -40.21 6.41
N SER A 715 27.65 -39.05 5.92
CA SER A 715 28.49 -38.11 5.17
C SER A 715 29.62 -37.56 6.05
N TRP A 716 29.35 -37.32 7.33
CA TRP A 716 30.36 -36.93 8.33
C TRP A 716 31.40 -38.03 8.59
N GLN A 717 30.98 -39.29 8.69
CA GLN A 717 31.87 -40.42 9.02
C GLN A 717 32.92 -40.72 7.93
N THR A 718 32.62 -40.38 6.67
CA THR A 718 33.57 -40.59 5.57
C THR A 718 34.71 -39.56 5.55
N SER A 719 34.62 -38.47 6.30
CA SER A 719 35.74 -37.53 6.48
C SER A 719 36.63 -37.95 7.66
N ALA A 720 37.71 -38.68 7.37
CA ALA A 720 38.71 -39.15 8.34
C ALA A 720 39.38 -38.04 9.18
N SER A 721 39.14 -36.76 8.86
CA SER A 721 39.66 -35.59 9.57
C SER A 721 38.76 -35.08 10.71
N LEU A 722 37.50 -35.53 10.80
CA LEU A 722 36.54 -35.12 11.84
C LEU A 722 36.28 -36.30 12.79
N ASP A 723 37.08 -36.43 13.85
CA ASP A 723 36.89 -37.44 14.91
C ASP A 723 35.60 -37.19 15.74
N PRO A 724 35.00 -38.18 16.47
CA PRO A 724 35.39 -39.59 16.68
C PRO A 724 34.51 -40.68 16.00
N GLN A 725 34.95 -41.94 16.09
CA GLN A 725 34.29 -43.17 15.60
C GLN A 725 32.91 -43.42 16.26
N ARG A 726 32.16 -44.44 15.78
CA ARG A 726 30.81 -44.83 16.27
C ARG A 726 30.74 -44.86 17.81
N CYS A 727 29.69 -44.25 18.37
CA CYS A 727 29.37 -44.37 19.80
C CYS A 727 29.27 -45.85 20.21
N PRO A 728 29.92 -46.27 21.30
CA PRO A 728 29.51 -47.47 22.03
C PRO A 728 28.03 -47.37 22.42
N GLN A 729 27.31 -48.50 22.49
CA GLN A 729 25.88 -48.50 22.83
C GLN A 729 25.56 -47.88 24.21
N ASP A 730 26.57 -47.69 25.06
CA ASP A 730 26.44 -47.30 26.46
C ASP A 730 26.79 -45.82 26.76
N THR A 731 27.23 -45.01 25.79
CA THR A 731 27.56 -43.57 25.99
C THR A 731 26.78 -42.68 25.03
N LEU A 732 25.84 -41.90 25.56
CA LEU A 732 24.72 -41.29 24.79
C LEU A 732 24.84 -39.76 24.61
N LEU A 733 25.89 -39.17 25.20
CA LEU A 733 26.50 -37.90 24.83
C LEU A 733 28.02 -38.10 25.04
N GLU A 734 28.84 -37.83 24.03
CA GLU A 734 30.29 -37.98 24.13
C GLU A 734 30.98 -36.71 23.63
N PHE A 735 32.02 -36.29 24.34
CA PHE A 735 32.85 -35.13 24.01
C PHE A 735 34.30 -35.55 23.85
N LYS A 736 34.93 -35.09 22.77
CA LYS A 736 36.35 -35.31 22.49
C LYS A 736 37.02 -34.01 22.08
N ARG A 737 38.21 -33.77 22.64
CA ARG A 737 39.14 -32.70 22.22
C ARG A 737 40.33 -33.31 21.51
N SER A 738 40.72 -32.73 20.37
CA SER A 738 41.87 -33.15 19.56
C SER A 738 42.75 -31.95 19.21
N LEU A 739 44.07 -32.15 19.17
CA LEU A 739 45.06 -31.16 18.71
C LEU A 739 45.30 -31.36 17.21
N ILE A 740 45.24 -30.30 16.41
CA ILE A 740 45.37 -30.39 14.95
C ILE A 740 46.74 -29.90 14.44
N GLN A 741 47.27 -28.80 15.00
CA GLN A 741 48.58 -28.22 14.64
C GLN A 741 49.24 -27.59 15.87
N GLU A 742 50.59 -27.61 15.88
CA GLU A 742 51.55 -27.02 16.85
C GLU A 742 50.93 -26.05 17.89
N GLU A 743 50.33 -26.61 18.95
CA GLU A 743 49.82 -25.94 20.17
C GLU A 743 48.81 -24.77 20.02
N GLN A 744 48.47 -24.32 18.80
CA GLN A 744 47.66 -23.11 18.55
C GLN A 744 46.23 -23.41 18.05
N LEU A 745 45.91 -24.65 17.69
CA LEU A 745 44.61 -25.03 17.12
C LEU A 745 44.04 -26.31 17.76
N TYR A 746 42.88 -26.19 18.41
CA TYR A 746 42.16 -27.31 19.03
C TYR A 746 40.82 -27.55 18.33
N ARG A 747 40.45 -28.80 18.12
CA ARG A 747 39.10 -29.19 17.67
C ARG A 747 38.35 -29.89 18.79
N HIS A 748 37.18 -29.36 19.06
CA HIS A 748 36.19 -29.92 19.96
C HIS A 748 35.13 -30.60 19.12
N SER A 749 34.82 -31.85 19.42
CA SER A 749 33.84 -32.66 18.68
C SER A 749 32.90 -33.34 19.67
N MET A 750 31.62 -33.37 19.35
CA MET A 750 30.58 -33.96 20.18
C MET A 750 29.62 -34.81 19.36
N ILE A 751 29.17 -35.89 20.00
CA ILE A 751 28.13 -36.78 19.48
C ILE A 751 27.03 -36.86 20.51
N ALA A 752 25.79 -36.60 20.10
CA ALA A 752 24.59 -36.76 20.93
C ALA A 752 23.60 -37.71 20.27
N THR A 753 22.95 -38.56 21.04
CA THR A 753 21.84 -39.41 20.55
C THR A 753 20.52 -39.00 21.17
N ILE A 754 19.52 -38.68 20.35
CA ILE A 754 18.15 -38.46 20.83
C ILE A 754 17.34 -39.76 20.69
N PRO A 755 16.62 -40.19 21.74
CA PRO A 755 15.67 -41.29 21.63
C PRO A 755 14.46 -40.85 20.78
N VAL A 756 14.14 -41.59 19.72
CA VAL A 756 13.03 -41.30 18.81
C VAL A 756 12.17 -42.55 18.64
N GLN A 757 10.86 -42.39 18.52
CA GLN A 757 9.97 -43.52 18.23
C GLN A 757 10.18 -44.01 16.79
N THR A 758 10.37 -45.32 16.60
CA THR A 758 10.77 -45.87 15.30
C THR A 758 9.62 -46.27 14.38
N ASN A 759 8.42 -46.58 14.89
CA ASN A 759 7.32 -47.06 14.04
C ASN A 759 5.93 -46.49 14.40
N THR A 760 5.16 -46.27 13.33
CA THR A 760 3.78 -45.81 13.28
C THR A 760 2.79 -46.97 13.00
N THR A 761 1.64 -46.89 13.66
CA THR A 761 0.30 -47.41 13.33
C THR A 761 -0.11 -48.88 13.52
N GLU A 762 0.74 -49.91 13.52
CA GLU A 762 0.23 -51.31 13.62
C GLU A 762 0.75 -52.18 14.79
N GLU A 763 1.83 -51.78 15.47
CA GLU A 763 2.34 -52.56 16.60
C GLU A 763 1.77 -52.11 17.94
N LYS A 764 1.31 -53.08 18.75
CA LYS A 764 0.85 -52.86 20.13
C LYS A 764 1.99 -52.51 21.10
N LEU A 765 3.26 -52.40 20.69
CA LEU A 765 4.36 -52.11 21.62
C LEU A 765 5.04 -50.77 21.31
N PHE A 766 5.46 -50.06 22.37
CA PHE A 766 6.27 -48.86 22.22
C PHE A 766 7.73 -49.25 21.99
N THR A 767 8.30 -48.86 20.86
CA THR A 767 9.69 -49.16 20.47
C THR A 767 10.50 -47.89 20.31
N LEU A 768 11.67 -47.87 20.95
CA LEU A 768 12.63 -46.77 20.92
C LEU A 768 13.71 -47.05 19.88
N GLY A 769 14.00 -46.07 19.04
CA GLY A 769 15.25 -45.98 18.28
C GLY A 769 16.06 -44.77 18.70
N GLN A 770 17.20 -44.58 18.04
CA GLN A 770 18.14 -43.50 18.33
C GLN A 770 18.43 -42.71 17.05
N LYS A 771 18.41 -41.38 17.17
CA LYS A 771 18.85 -40.46 16.13
C LYS A 771 20.17 -39.82 16.57
N GLU A 772 21.24 -40.12 15.84
CA GLU A 772 22.57 -39.52 16.06
C GLU A 772 22.64 -38.08 15.54
N MET A 773 23.32 -37.22 16.29
CA MET A 773 23.61 -35.82 15.95
C MET A 773 25.06 -35.52 16.28
N ARG A 774 25.70 -34.72 15.44
CA ARG A 774 27.13 -34.40 15.56
C ARG A 774 27.34 -32.92 15.40
N ILE A 775 28.17 -32.38 16.28
CA ILE A 775 28.70 -31.02 16.14
C ILE A 775 30.20 -31.05 16.38
N ALA A 776 30.93 -30.17 15.72
CA ALA A 776 32.34 -29.94 16.01
C ALA A 776 32.69 -28.48 15.72
N TRP A 777 33.70 -27.95 16.39
CA TRP A 777 34.23 -26.63 16.10
C TRP A 777 35.73 -26.57 16.37
N THR A 778 36.40 -25.62 15.72
CA THR A 778 37.83 -25.37 15.91
C THR A 778 38.04 -24.07 16.68
N MET A 779 38.85 -24.14 17.74
CA MET A 779 39.31 -23.00 18.53
C MET A 779 40.74 -22.65 18.11
N GLN A 780 40.95 -21.39 17.72
CA GLN A 780 42.27 -20.86 17.36
C GLN A 780 42.64 -19.70 18.29
N ALA A 781 43.89 -19.70 18.76
CA ALA A 781 44.45 -18.57 19.49
C ALA A 781 44.90 -17.49 18.48
N LEU A 782 44.29 -16.31 18.55
CA LEU A 782 44.69 -15.13 17.79
C LEU A 782 45.22 -14.06 18.76
N PRO A 783 46.37 -13.44 18.50
CA PRO A 783 46.86 -12.35 19.33
C PRO A 783 45.94 -11.12 19.18
N ASP A 784 45.38 -10.64 20.29
CA ASP A 784 44.67 -9.36 20.35
C ASP A 784 45.65 -8.18 20.11
N SER A 785 45.10 -7.00 19.83
CA SER A 785 45.77 -5.69 19.75
C SER A 785 46.79 -5.39 20.86
N ARG A 786 46.67 -6.05 22.02
CA ARG A 786 47.59 -5.95 23.17
C ARG A 786 48.60 -7.10 23.30
N GLY A 787 48.64 -8.03 22.34
CA GLY A 787 49.53 -9.20 22.33
C GLY A 787 49.09 -10.35 23.23
N LYS A 788 47.87 -10.32 23.78
CA LYS A 788 47.27 -11.44 24.55
C LYS A 788 46.60 -12.41 23.59
N ASN A 789 46.85 -13.71 23.73
CA ASN A 789 46.16 -14.73 22.93
C ASN A 789 44.67 -14.76 23.31
N CYS A 790 43.80 -14.35 22.40
CA CYS A 790 42.35 -14.46 22.50
C CYS A 790 41.90 -15.67 21.67
N TRP A 791 41.16 -16.58 22.30
CA TRP A 791 40.66 -17.77 21.65
C TRP A 791 39.36 -17.46 20.92
N THR A 792 39.27 -17.80 19.64
CA THR A 792 38.07 -17.60 18.82
C THR A 792 37.68 -18.87 18.10
N SER A 793 36.38 -19.13 17.96
CA SER A 793 35.88 -20.22 17.12
C SER A 793 35.90 -19.78 15.65
N GLN A 794 36.45 -20.64 14.79
CA GLN A 794 36.61 -20.34 13.35
C GLN A 794 35.65 -21.19 12.52
N ASP A 795 35.93 -22.50 12.42
CA ASP A 795 35.11 -23.44 11.67
C ASP A 795 34.16 -24.18 12.61
N HIS A 796 32.89 -24.19 12.25
CA HIS A 796 31.83 -24.96 12.90
C HIS A 796 31.32 -26.01 11.91
N PHE A 797 31.03 -27.20 12.41
CA PHE A 797 30.55 -28.33 11.65
C PHE A 797 29.30 -28.85 12.34
N SER A 798 28.20 -29.02 11.61
CA SER A 798 26.89 -29.35 12.19
C SER A 798 26.14 -30.37 11.34
N THR A 799 25.51 -31.35 11.99
CA THR A 799 24.38 -32.10 11.41
C THR A 799 23.02 -31.56 11.91
N LEU A 800 23.02 -30.49 12.69
CA LEU A 800 21.81 -29.85 13.19
C LEU A 800 21.22 -28.94 12.10
N PRO A 801 19.90 -28.70 12.12
CA PRO A 801 19.25 -27.71 11.26
C PRO A 801 19.54 -26.29 11.77
N THR A 802 20.82 -25.91 11.83
CA THR A 802 21.31 -24.60 12.26
C THR A 802 21.69 -23.79 11.04
N SER A 803 21.10 -22.61 10.88
CA SER A 803 21.29 -21.71 9.73
C SER A 803 22.14 -20.47 10.06
N SER A 804 22.41 -20.23 11.34
CA SER A 804 23.26 -19.16 11.83
C SER A 804 24.65 -19.70 12.15
N ILE A 805 25.66 -18.92 11.82
CA ILE A 805 27.04 -19.23 12.22
C ILE A 805 27.15 -18.95 13.72
N PRO A 806 27.50 -19.94 14.55
CA PRO A 806 27.58 -19.74 16.00
C PRO A 806 28.61 -18.67 16.37
N GLU A 807 28.29 -17.85 17.38
CA GLU A 807 29.18 -16.80 17.87
C GLU A 807 30.39 -17.36 18.62
N SER A 808 30.19 -18.47 19.35
CA SER A 808 31.21 -19.14 20.13
C SER A 808 30.98 -20.66 20.21
N GLY A 809 31.99 -21.38 20.69
CA GLY A 809 31.88 -22.82 20.94
C GLY A 809 30.82 -23.16 22.00
N ALA A 810 30.72 -22.36 23.08
CA ALA A 810 29.71 -22.56 24.11
C ALA A 810 28.29 -22.29 23.59
N ALA A 811 28.09 -21.22 22.80
CA ALA A 811 26.81 -20.93 22.16
C ALA A 811 26.38 -22.05 21.17
N PHE A 812 27.35 -22.64 20.46
CA PHE A 812 27.08 -23.77 19.58
C PHE A 812 26.64 -25.02 20.36
N PHE A 813 27.32 -25.33 21.47
CA PHE A 813 26.91 -26.44 22.34
C PHE A 813 25.55 -26.20 23.01
N GLN A 814 25.27 -24.96 23.42
CA GLN A 814 23.95 -24.58 23.95
C GLN A 814 22.84 -24.85 22.94
N THR A 815 23.10 -24.58 21.66
CA THR A 815 22.17 -24.87 20.55
C THR A 815 21.91 -26.37 20.40
N LEU A 816 22.93 -27.21 20.55
CA LEU A 816 22.76 -28.67 20.60
C LEU A 816 21.88 -29.09 21.78
N ILE A 817 22.12 -28.59 22.99
CA ILE A 817 21.33 -28.95 24.17
C ILE A 817 19.86 -28.55 24.01
N ARG A 818 19.58 -27.36 23.46
CA ARG A 818 18.19 -26.95 23.14
C ARG A 818 17.53 -27.90 22.15
N TYR A 819 18.25 -28.34 21.12
CA TYR A 819 17.72 -29.29 20.15
C TYR A 819 17.49 -30.68 20.77
N VAL A 820 18.39 -31.13 21.64
CA VAL A 820 18.22 -32.36 22.44
C VAL A 820 16.97 -32.26 23.32
N MET A 821 16.78 -31.14 24.02
CA MET A 821 15.59 -30.87 24.82
C MET A 821 14.31 -30.93 23.99
N ARG A 822 14.28 -30.32 22.80
CA ARG A 822 13.12 -30.37 21.89
C ARG A 822 12.78 -31.81 21.48
N GLY A 823 13.79 -32.61 21.12
CA GLY A 823 13.59 -34.02 20.78
C GLY A 823 13.03 -34.85 21.94
N TRP A 824 13.47 -34.58 23.17
CA TRP A 824 12.90 -35.20 24.37
C TRP A 824 11.43 -34.82 24.61
N LEU A 825 11.07 -33.55 24.36
CA LEU A 825 9.68 -33.08 24.49
C LEU A 825 8.76 -33.70 23.43
N GLU A 826 9.24 -33.85 22.19
CA GLU A 826 8.51 -34.55 21.13
C GLU A 826 8.30 -36.03 21.46
N LEU A 827 9.32 -36.71 21.99
CA LEU A 827 9.20 -38.08 22.47
C LEU A 827 8.16 -38.19 23.60
N TYR A 828 8.20 -37.27 24.58
CA TYR A 828 7.23 -37.23 25.68
C TYR A 828 5.78 -37.12 25.16
N GLN A 829 5.51 -36.21 24.21
CA GLN A 829 4.18 -36.07 23.62
C GLN A 829 3.72 -37.37 22.95
N SER A 830 4.64 -38.07 22.27
CA SER A 830 4.29 -39.35 21.66
C SER A 830 4.01 -40.44 22.71
N ILE A 831 4.79 -40.50 23.79
CA ILE A 831 4.55 -41.41 24.92
C ILE A 831 3.21 -41.13 25.58
N GLU A 832 2.87 -39.86 25.83
CA GLU A 832 1.58 -39.46 26.40
C GLU A 832 0.41 -39.91 25.49
N GLY A 833 0.57 -39.75 24.17
CA GLY A 833 -0.37 -40.26 23.18
C GLY A 833 -0.50 -41.79 23.17
N HIS A 834 0.58 -42.52 23.47
CA HIS A 834 0.55 -43.98 23.64
C HIS A 834 -0.12 -44.40 24.95
N LEU A 835 0.21 -43.79 26.10
CA LEU A 835 -0.43 -44.06 27.38
C LEU A 835 -1.94 -43.77 27.34
N THR A 836 -2.35 -42.71 26.63
CA THR A 836 -3.77 -42.40 26.41
C THR A 836 -4.47 -43.48 25.58
N ARG A 837 -3.79 -44.07 24.59
CA ARG A 837 -4.30 -45.24 23.85
C ARG A 837 -4.39 -46.47 24.75
N CYS A 838 -3.36 -46.77 25.54
CA CYS A 838 -3.40 -47.86 26.51
C CYS A 838 -4.56 -47.70 27.51
N ARG A 839 -4.82 -46.48 28.00
CA ARG A 839 -5.97 -46.18 28.86
C ARG A 839 -7.30 -46.50 28.18
N ARG A 840 -7.45 -46.17 26.90
CA ARG A 840 -8.64 -46.54 26.12
C ARG A 840 -8.76 -48.05 25.98
N ASP A 841 -7.67 -48.74 25.65
CA ASP A 841 -7.63 -50.20 25.49
C ASP A 841 -8.06 -50.90 26.79
N ILE A 842 -7.56 -50.45 27.95
CA ILE A 842 -7.96 -50.92 29.30
C ILE A 842 -9.47 -50.76 29.54
N LEU A 843 -10.02 -49.57 29.24
CA LEU A 843 -11.44 -49.30 29.44
C LEU A 843 -12.35 -50.13 28.51
N VAL A 844 -11.92 -50.38 27.27
CA VAL A 844 -12.64 -51.22 26.31
C VAL A 844 -12.55 -52.70 26.67
N ALA A 845 -11.36 -53.18 27.02
CA ALA A 845 -11.13 -54.56 27.44
C ALA A 845 -11.86 -54.86 28.75
N ASN A 846 -11.95 -53.89 29.68
CA ASN A 846 -12.63 -54.01 30.97
C ASN A 846 -12.19 -55.28 31.73
N GLY A 847 -10.87 -55.44 31.86
CA GLY A 847 -10.23 -56.59 32.52
C GLY A 847 -10.30 -57.92 31.76
N ARG A 848 -10.52 -57.92 30.43
CA ARG A 848 -10.60 -59.15 29.59
C ARG A 848 -9.27 -59.66 29.06
N GLU A 849 -8.29 -58.78 28.89
CA GLU A 849 -7.03 -59.07 28.20
C GLU A 849 -5.85 -58.97 29.18
N PRO A 850 -5.33 -60.08 29.72
CA PRO A 850 -4.22 -60.05 30.68
C PRO A 850 -2.89 -59.56 30.07
N ASP A 851 -2.75 -59.61 28.75
CA ASP A 851 -1.55 -59.16 28.02
C ASP A 851 -1.32 -57.64 28.16
N LEU A 852 -2.36 -56.85 28.51
CA LEU A 852 -2.25 -55.41 28.72
C LEU A 852 -1.37 -55.05 29.92
N ILE A 853 -1.38 -55.86 30.99
CA ILE A 853 -0.52 -55.64 32.17
C ILE A 853 0.95 -55.86 31.81
N VAL A 854 1.25 -56.92 31.05
CA VAL A 854 2.62 -57.23 30.61
C VAL A 854 3.17 -56.13 29.71
N ARG A 855 2.31 -55.58 28.83
CA ARG A 855 2.65 -54.41 27.99
C ARG A 855 2.99 -53.18 28.84
N LEU A 856 2.17 -52.83 29.82
CA LEU A 856 2.41 -51.68 30.70
C LEU A 856 3.68 -51.84 31.56
N LEU A 857 3.98 -53.05 32.02
CA LEU A 857 5.22 -53.34 32.74
C LEU A 857 6.46 -53.20 31.85
N LYS A 858 6.34 -53.59 30.57
CA LYS A 858 7.41 -53.39 29.60
C LYS A 858 7.62 -51.89 29.30
N ASP A 859 6.53 -51.14 29.16
CA ASP A 859 6.58 -49.67 29.03
C ASP A 859 7.26 -49.05 30.28
N ALA A 860 6.94 -49.50 31.49
CA ALA A 860 7.60 -49.04 32.72
C ALA A 860 9.13 -49.27 32.72
N ASN A 861 9.59 -50.42 32.21
CA ASN A 861 11.02 -50.67 32.08
C ASN A 861 11.69 -49.70 31.08
N THR A 862 11.00 -49.31 30.01
CA THR A 862 11.54 -48.32 29.06
C THR A 862 11.70 -46.93 29.69
N TRP A 863 10.85 -46.54 30.65
CA TRP A 863 10.99 -45.25 31.36
C TRP A 863 12.24 -45.20 32.25
N ILE A 864 12.61 -46.35 32.84
CA ILE A 864 13.84 -46.48 33.63
C ILE A 864 15.08 -46.32 32.72
N ASP A 865 15.04 -46.91 31.54
CA ASP A 865 16.11 -46.79 30.54
C ASP A 865 16.25 -45.34 30.05
N LEU A 866 15.14 -44.65 29.78
CA LEU A 866 15.13 -43.23 29.45
C LEU A 866 15.67 -42.35 30.59
N ARG A 867 15.32 -42.64 31.85
CA ARG A 867 15.83 -41.90 33.01
C ARG A 867 17.35 -42.04 33.15
N ARG A 868 17.90 -43.25 32.94
CA ARG A 868 19.35 -43.50 32.91
C ARG A 868 20.03 -42.72 31.77
N LEU A 869 19.43 -42.73 30.59
CA LEU A 869 19.91 -41.97 29.43
C LEU A 869 19.94 -40.46 29.72
N LEU A 870 18.86 -39.88 30.26
CA LEU A 870 18.83 -38.46 30.64
C LEU A 870 19.93 -38.13 31.64
N HIS A 871 20.12 -38.97 32.67
CA HIS A 871 21.14 -38.74 33.69
C HIS A 871 22.55 -38.69 33.08
N ASN A 872 22.88 -39.65 32.21
CA ASN A 872 24.15 -39.68 31.49
C ASN A 872 24.35 -38.41 30.64
N GLN A 873 23.33 -37.99 29.87
CA GLN A 873 23.42 -36.78 29.05
C GLN A 873 23.65 -35.50 29.87
N VAL A 874 22.98 -35.37 31.01
CA VAL A 874 23.14 -34.22 31.92
C VAL A 874 24.53 -34.24 32.57
N GLU A 875 24.99 -35.40 33.02
CA GLU A 875 26.32 -35.55 33.63
C GLU A 875 27.44 -35.17 32.65
N VAL A 876 27.38 -35.67 31.41
CA VAL A 876 28.37 -35.33 30.38
C VAL A 876 28.31 -33.85 30.01
N ALA A 877 27.12 -33.26 29.90
CA ALA A 877 26.98 -31.82 29.63
C ALA A 877 27.57 -30.94 30.75
N GLN A 878 27.38 -31.34 32.01
CA GLN A 878 27.97 -30.69 33.17
C GLN A 878 29.50 -30.86 33.21
N SER A 879 30.01 -32.06 32.92
CA SER A 879 31.44 -32.32 32.80
C SER A 879 32.08 -31.47 31.70
N PHE A 880 31.44 -31.37 30.53
CA PHE A 880 31.92 -30.53 29.44
C PHE A 880 32.02 -29.07 29.86
N ARG A 881 31.00 -28.52 30.53
CA ARG A 881 31.04 -27.13 31.02
C ARG A 881 32.26 -26.90 31.92
N LEU A 882 32.49 -27.79 32.90
CA LEU A 882 33.62 -27.69 33.83
C LEU A 882 34.97 -27.79 33.10
N ASP A 883 35.09 -28.71 32.14
CA ASP A 883 36.30 -28.87 31.35
C ASP A 883 36.54 -27.68 30.40
N TYR A 884 35.48 -27.14 29.78
CA TYR A 884 35.55 -26.01 28.85
C TYR A 884 35.98 -24.72 29.55
N ASP A 885 35.46 -24.46 30.76
CA ASP A 885 35.82 -23.31 31.60
C ASP A 885 37.29 -23.38 32.07
N LYS A 886 37.78 -24.59 32.38
CA LYS A 886 39.18 -24.83 32.78
C LYS A 886 40.21 -24.45 31.71
N TYR A 887 39.82 -24.37 30.44
CA TYR A 887 40.72 -24.00 29.35
C TYR A 887 40.95 -22.48 29.20
N GLY A 888 40.25 -21.65 29.97
CA GLY A 888 40.45 -20.20 29.97
C GLY A 888 40.02 -19.52 28.67
N TYR A 889 39.03 -20.09 27.98
CA TYR A 889 38.38 -19.42 26.85
C TYR A 889 37.51 -18.27 27.41
N GLU A 890 37.80 -17.03 27.02
CA GLU A 890 36.95 -15.88 27.36
C GLU A 890 35.66 -15.95 26.51
N ASP A 891 34.68 -16.75 26.95
CA ASP A 891 33.42 -17.03 26.25
C ASP A 891 32.22 -16.64 27.14
N SER A 892 31.54 -15.55 26.80
CA SER A 892 30.43 -15.01 27.60
C SER A 892 29.20 -15.91 27.66
N ALA A 893 29.07 -16.87 26.73
CA ALA A 893 27.91 -17.76 26.66
C ALA A 893 27.97 -18.95 27.63
N ILE A 894 29.04 -19.08 28.44
CA ILE A 894 29.21 -20.19 29.38
C ILE A 894 28.17 -20.14 30.52
N ASP A 895 27.82 -18.94 31.00
CA ASP A 895 26.82 -18.78 32.06
C ASP A 895 25.42 -19.14 31.55
N ASP A 896 25.05 -18.68 30.36
CA ASP A 896 23.77 -19.01 29.71
C ASP A 896 23.66 -20.53 29.41
N LEU A 897 24.79 -21.17 29.08
CA LEU A 897 24.87 -22.61 28.88
C LEU A 897 24.56 -23.38 30.18
N ALA A 898 25.04 -22.90 31.33
CA ALA A 898 24.75 -23.50 32.62
C ALA A 898 23.25 -23.53 32.93
N GLU A 899 22.59 -22.38 32.75
CA GLU A 899 21.14 -22.26 32.96
C GLU A 899 20.37 -23.20 32.02
N THR A 900 20.78 -23.28 30.76
CA THR A 900 20.14 -24.15 29.75
C THR A 900 20.27 -25.63 30.10
N ILE A 901 21.43 -26.08 30.61
CA ILE A 901 21.64 -27.47 31.03
C ILE A 901 20.75 -27.81 32.25
N GLU A 902 20.67 -26.90 33.22
CA GLU A 902 19.79 -27.09 34.39
C GLU A 902 18.31 -27.09 34.01
N GLU A 903 17.90 -26.22 33.09
CA GLU A 903 16.54 -26.20 32.54
C GLU A 903 16.20 -27.50 31.82
N PHE A 904 17.09 -27.99 30.96
CA PHE A 904 16.94 -29.26 30.28
C PHE A 904 16.74 -30.41 31.29
N ALA A 905 17.63 -30.53 32.27
CA ALA A 905 17.56 -31.57 33.30
C ALA A 905 16.22 -31.51 34.07
N ARG A 906 15.86 -30.32 34.58
CA ARG A 906 14.66 -30.11 35.40
C ARG A 906 13.37 -30.40 34.63
N THR A 907 13.28 -29.89 33.40
CA THR A 907 12.08 -30.00 32.56
C THR A 907 11.82 -31.45 32.18
N ILE A 908 12.84 -32.18 31.70
CA ILE A 908 12.65 -33.56 31.28
C ILE A 908 12.47 -34.50 32.48
N HIS A 909 13.16 -34.27 33.60
CA HIS A 909 12.97 -35.09 34.80
C HIS A 909 11.53 -35.02 35.32
N SER A 910 10.98 -33.81 35.47
CA SER A 910 9.58 -33.61 35.90
C SER A 910 8.57 -34.29 34.96
N ARG A 911 8.87 -34.34 33.67
CA ARG A 911 8.02 -34.99 32.67
C ARG A 911 8.09 -36.51 32.78
N ILE A 912 9.28 -37.09 32.95
CA ILE A 912 9.45 -38.53 33.18
C ILE A 912 8.75 -38.96 34.47
N ASP A 913 8.84 -38.19 35.55
CA ASP A 913 8.12 -38.49 36.81
C ASP A 913 6.60 -38.58 36.60
N LYS A 914 6.02 -37.65 35.83
CA LYS A 914 4.59 -37.68 35.47
C LYS A 914 4.21 -38.88 34.61
N LEU A 915 5.09 -39.32 33.71
CA LEU A 915 4.88 -40.54 32.94
C LEU A 915 4.86 -41.77 33.83
N ASP A 916 5.78 -41.83 34.79
CA ASP A 916 5.89 -42.94 35.73
C ASP A 916 4.63 -43.05 36.60
N GLU A 917 4.17 -41.91 37.15
CA GLU A 917 2.89 -41.80 37.87
C GLU A 917 1.71 -42.25 37.00
N SER A 918 1.61 -41.73 35.77
CA SER A 918 0.55 -42.08 34.83
C SER A 918 0.56 -43.58 34.50
N SER A 919 1.72 -44.16 34.25
CA SER A 919 1.86 -45.59 33.97
C SER A 919 1.44 -46.44 35.17
N SER A 920 1.83 -46.05 36.39
CA SER A 920 1.46 -46.70 37.64
C SER A 920 -0.05 -46.69 37.88
N THR A 921 -0.72 -45.55 37.65
CA THR A 921 -2.18 -45.47 37.77
C THR A 921 -2.91 -46.38 36.78
N LEU A 922 -2.39 -46.54 35.56
CA LEU A 922 -2.97 -47.45 34.56
C LEU A 922 -2.78 -48.92 34.93
N VAL A 923 -1.60 -49.28 35.47
CA VAL A 923 -1.35 -50.64 35.99
C VAL A 923 -2.32 -50.96 37.13
N GLN A 924 -2.52 -50.03 38.07
CA GLN A 924 -3.47 -50.20 39.17
C GLN A 924 -4.92 -50.32 38.67
N LEU A 925 -5.32 -49.51 37.67
CA LEU A 925 -6.65 -49.55 37.09
C LEU A 925 -6.94 -50.92 36.45
N GLU A 926 -6.04 -51.44 35.63
CA GLU A 926 -6.22 -52.75 35.00
C GLU A 926 -6.20 -53.88 36.03
N PHE A 927 -5.33 -53.81 37.05
CA PHE A 927 -5.33 -54.76 38.16
C PHE A 927 -6.67 -54.77 38.91
N ASN A 928 -7.24 -53.60 39.19
CA ASN A 928 -8.53 -53.49 39.86
C ASN A 928 -9.67 -54.07 39.00
N LEU A 929 -9.70 -53.75 37.69
CA LEU A 929 -10.73 -54.26 36.78
C LEU A 929 -10.65 -55.78 36.59
N THR A 930 -9.44 -56.32 36.42
CA THR A 930 -9.20 -57.77 36.34
C THR A 930 -9.61 -58.48 37.63
N SER A 931 -9.28 -57.92 38.80
CA SER A 931 -9.69 -58.47 40.10
C SER A 931 -11.21 -58.45 40.31
N ILE A 932 -11.90 -57.35 39.98
CA ILE A 932 -13.37 -57.26 40.06
C ILE A 932 -14.01 -58.33 39.17
N ARG A 933 -13.48 -58.51 37.97
CA ARG A 933 -14.00 -59.48 37.01
C ARG A 933 -13.82 -60.92 37.47
N GLU A 934 -12.64 -61.28 37.97
CA GLU A 934 -12.40 -62.62 38.53
C GLU A 934 -13.29 -62.89 39.76
N ALA A 935 -13.53 -61.87 40.61
CA ALA A 935 -14.48 -61.97 41.71
C ALA A 935 -15.93 -62.21 41.21
N GLN A 936 -16.38 -61.48 40.17
CA GLN A 936 -17.69 -61.70 39.56
C GLN A 936 -17.80 -63.11 38.95
N LYS A 937 -16.78 -63.57 38.24
CA LYS A 937 -16.72 -64.93 37.68
C LYS A 937 -16.84 -65.99 38.78
N SER A 938 -16.13 -65.83 39.89
CA SER A 938 -16.25 -66.68 41.08
C SER A 938 -17.66 -66.70 41.67
N THR A 939 -18.33 -65.55 41.82
CA THR A 939 -19.72 -65.51 42.33
C THR A 939 -20.73 -66.17 41.39
N THR A 940 -20.55 -66.08 40.06
CA THR A 940 -21.40 -66.80 39.09
C THR A 940 -21.19 -68.31 39.14
N LEU A 941 -19.94 -68.76 39.34
CA LEU A 941 -19.62 -70.16 39.59
C LEU A 941 -20.31 -70.65 40.87
N ASN A 942 -20.29 -69.84 41.93
CA ASN A 942 -20.95 -70.15 43.19
C ASN A 942 -22.49 -70.23 43.07
N ARG A 943 -23.10 -69.42 42.20
CA ARG A 943 -24.54 -69.55 41.83
C ARG A 943 -24.85 -70.87 41.12
N SER A 944 -23.94 -71.42 40.33
CA SER A 944 -24.11 -72.74 39.70
C SER A 944 -24.04 -73.88 40.72
N ILE A 945 -23.17 -73.75 41.74
CA ILE A 945 -23.07 -74.69 42.86
C ILE A 945 -24.35 -74.66 43.71
N LYS A 946 -24.93 -73.48 43.97
CA LYS A 946 -26.23 -73.35 44.67
C LYS A 946 -27.38 -74.06 43.93
N ARG A 947 -27.35 -74.14 42.59
CA ARG A 947 -28.36 -74.90 41.80
C ARG A 947 -28.18 -76.42 41.90
N LEU A 948 -26.96 -76.89 42.13
CA LEU A 948 -26.67 -78.31 42.37
C LEU A 948 -27.20 -78.77 43.74
N THR A 949 -27.15 -77.90 44.76
CA THR A 949 -27.77 -78.18 46.08
C THR A 949 -29.29 -78.29 46.04
N TRP A 950 -29.96 -77.58 45.12
CA TRP A 950 -31.42 -77.70 44.93
C TRP A 950 -31.83 -79.07 44.38
N ILE A 951 -30.98 -79.70 43.56
CA ILE A 951 -31.21 -81.07 43.08
C ILE A 951 -31.17 -82.03 44.27
N ASN A 952 -30.17 -81.91 45.16
CA ASN A 952 -30.15 -82.70 46.39
C ASN A 952 -31.37 -82.45 47.28
N PHE A 953 -31.88 -81.21 47.40
CA PHE A 953 -33.06 -80.92 48.21
C PHE A 953 -34.36 -81.57 47.68
N ILE A 954 -34.50 -81.75 46.36
CA ILE A 954 -35.65 -82.43 45.74
C ILE A 954 -35.53 -83.96 45.90
N PHE A 955 -34.33 -84.51 45.73
CA PHE A 955 -34.15 -85.96 45.73
C PHE A 955 -33.90 -86.54 47.13
N LEU A 956 -33.41 -85.77 48.11
CA LEU A 956 -33.14 -86.26 49.47
C LEU A 956 -34.39 -86.77 50.21
N PRO A 957 -35.58 -86.11 50.16
CA PRO A 957 -36.80 -86.66 50.74
C PRO A 957 -37.28 -87.94 50.05
N LEU A 958 -37.12 -88.03 48.73
CA LEU A 958 -37.44 -89.24 47.96
C LEU A 958 -36.49 -90.41 48.28
N ILE A 959 -35.20 -90.11 48.47
CA ILE A 959 -34.19 -91.08 48.90
C ILE A 959 -34.42 -91.48 50.37
N PHE A 960 -34.85 -90.57 51.24
CA PHE A 960 -35.20 -90.88 52.63
C PHE A 960 -36.44 -91.76 52.72
N ILE A 961 -37.50 -91.48 51.92
CA ILE A 961 -38.65 -92.36 51.79
C ILE A 961 -38.23 -93.71 51.19
N SER A 962 -37.33 -93.76 50.21
CA SER A 962 -36.77 -95.04 49.73
C SER A 962 -35.99 -95.80 50.81
N GLY A 963 -35.18 -95.11 51.63
CA GLY A 963 -34.34 -95.70 52.68
C GLY A 963 -35.12 -96.21 53.89
N LEU A 964 -36.19 -95.51 54.30
CA LEU A 964 -37.11 -95.95 55.35
C LEU A 964 -37.81 -97.27 55.01
N PHE A 965 -37.95 -97.60 53.73
CA PHE A 965 -38.59 -98.82 53.25
C PHE A 965 -37.59 -99.93 52.90
N GLY A 966 -36.30 -99.60 52.72
CA GLY A 966 -35.22 -100.59 52.61
C GLY A 966 -34.80 -101.18 53.97
N MET A 967 -35.05 -100.44 55.06
CA MET A 967 -34.96 -100.96 56.41
C MET A 967 -36.31 -101.60 56.77
N ASN A 968 -36.30 -102.92 56.90
CA ASN A 968 -37.42 -103.74 57.39
C ASN A 968 -37.74 -103.38 58.87
N VAL A 969 -38.25 -102.18 59.11
CA VAL A 969 -38.81 -101.78 60.40
C VAL A 969 -40.27 -102.23 60.37
N ASP A 970 -40.65 -103.10 61.31
CA ASP A 970 -42.01 -103.62 61.50
C ASP A 970 -43.03 -102.51 61.78
N VAL A 971 -43.41 -101.76 60.75
CA VAL A 971 -44.55 -100.83 60.74
C VAL A 971 -45.84 -101.59 60.33
N LEU A 972 -45.81 -102.92 60.36
CA LEU A 972 -46.92 -103.83 60.07
C LEU A 972 -47.70 -104.25 61.34
N ALA A 973 -48.11 -103.29 62.18
CA ALA A 973 -49.16 -103.55 63.17
C ALA A 973 -50.56 -103.16 62.68
N MET A 974 -50.68 -102.35 61.62
CA MET A 974 -51.97 -101.78 61.19
C MET A 974 -52.28 -101.91 59.69
N ASN A 975 -51.43 -102.63 58.93
CA ASN A 975 -51.59 -102.98 57.51
C ASN A 975 -52.43 -101.97 56.67
N PRO A 976 -52.05 -100.67 56.61
CA PRO A 976 -52.78 -99.72 55.81
C PRO A 976 -52.62 -100.12 54.33
N PRO A 977 -53.69 -100.09 53.53
CA PRO A 977 -53.62 -100.56 52.16
C PRO A 977 -52.66 -99.71 51.34
N TRP A 978 -51.87 -100.38 50.48
CA TRP A 978 -50.73 -99.85 49.71
C TRP A 978 -51.02 -98.57 48.90
N TRP A 979 -52.29 -98.24 48.63
CA TRP A 979 -52.66 -97.03 47.90
C TRP A 979 -52.51 -95.74 48.73
N TRP A 980 -52.60 -95.78 50.07
CA TRP A 980 -52.32 -94.60 50.90
C TRP A 980 -50.89 -94.06 50.70
N TYR A 981 -49.97 -94.93 50.34
CA TYR A 981 -48.57 -94.60 50.05
C TYR A 981 -48.43 -93.82 48.74
N LEU A 982 -49.21 -94.17 47.71
CA LEU A 982 -49.31 -93.38 46.48
C LEU A 982 -49.91 -92.01 46.76
N VAL A 983 -50.93 -91.94 47.61
CA VAL A 983 -51.54 -90.65 48.01
C VAL A 983 -50.52 -89.78 48.75
N PHE A 984 -49.74 -90.33 49.67
CA PHE A 984 -48.73 -89.58 50.41
C PHE A 984 -47.55 -89.16 49.54
N ALA A 985 -47.09 -90.03 48.63
CA ALA A 985 -46.06 -89.71 47.64
C ALA A 985 -46.52 -88.60 46.69
N VAL A 986 -47.74 -88.70 46.14
CA VAL A 986 -48.31 -87.67 45.26
C VAL A 986 -48.55 -86.36 46.02
N ALA A 987 -49.00 -86.41 47.27
CA ALA A 987 -49.19 -85.21 48.10
C ALA A 987 -47.86 -84.52 48.42
N THR A 988 -46.80 -85.27 48.76
CA THR A 988 -45.47 -84.72 49.03
C THR A 988 -44.78 -84.20 47.75
N LEU A 989 -44.95 -84.89 46.62
CA LEU A 989 -44.49 -84.40 45.32
C LEU A 989 -45.25 -83.13 44.91
N GLY A 990 -46.57 -83.10 45.10
CA GLY A 990 -47.41 -81.93 44.84
C GLY A 990 -47.04 -80.73 45.72
N LEU A 991 -46.79 -80.96 47.00
CA LEU A 991 -46.34 -79.91 47.94
C LEU A 991 -44.94 -79.38 47.57
N THR A 992 -43.99 -80.27 47.26
CA THR A 992 -42.63 -79.85 46.86
C THR A 992 -42.64 -79.13 45.51
N LEU A 993 -43.47 -79.55 44.56
CA LEU A 993 -43.60 -78.89 43.26
C LEU A 993 -44.30 -77.53 43.37
N THR A 994 -45.32 -77.39 44.23
CA THR A 994 -45.98 -76.11 44.48
C THR A 994 -45.05 -75.13 45.21
N VAL A 995 -44.32 -75.57 46.24
CA VAL A 995 -43.27 -74.76 46.88
C VAL A 995 -42.21 -74.34 45.85
N TRP A 996 -41.77 -75.26 44.99
CA TRP A 996 -40.81 -74.94 43.91
C TRP A 996 -41.35 -73.93 42.90
N ILE A 997 -42.61 -74.04 42.47
CA ILE A 997 -43.26 -73.07 41.57
C ILE A 997 -43.39 -71.71 42.25
N VAL A 998 -43.73 -71.66 43.53
CA VAL A 998 -43.83 -70.42 44.31
C VAL A 998 -42.47 -69.74 44.41
N PHE A 999 -41.41 -70.47 44.79
CA PHE A 999 -40.03 -69.94 44.84
C PHE A 999 -39.53 -69.49 43.45
N LYS A 1000 -39.84 -70.25 42.39
CA LYS A 1000 -39.45 -69.91 41.02
C LYS A 1000 -40.19 -68.67 40.47
N ARG A 1001 -41.44 -68.46 40.87
CA ARG A 1001 -42.29 -67.36 40.36
C ARG A 1001 -42.16 -66.07 41.18
N TYR A 1002 -41.78 -66.16 42.45
CA TYR A 1002 -41.53 -65.01 43.32
C TYR A 1002 -40.07 -64.94 43.76
N ARG A 1003 -39.23 -64.37 42.90
CA ARG A 1003 -37.79 -64.16 43.18
C ARG A 1003 -37.53 -63.29 44.42
N THR A 1004 -38.48 -62.44 44.78
CA THR A 1004 -38.42 -61.54 45.95
C THR A 1004 -38.70 -62.22 47.29
N LEU A 1005 -39.23 -63.46 47.30
CA LEU A 1005 -39.36 -64.25 48.54
C LEU A 1005 -38.02 -64.87 48.96
N GLU A 1006 -37.16 -65.21 48.00
CA GLU A 1006 -35.82 -65.76 48.24
C GLU A 1006 -34.94 -64.70 48.94
N ASP A 1007 -34.94 -63.46 48.44
CA ASP A 1007 -34.22 -62.33 49.05
C ASP A 1007 -34.76 -62.00 50.47
N LYS A 1008 -36.07 -62.09 50.70
CA LYS A 1008 -36.67 -61.83 52.03
C LYS A 1008 -36.36 -62.93 53.06
N VAL A 1009 -36.30 -64.18 52.64
CA VAL A 1009 -35.89 -65.30 53.50
C VAL A 1009 -34.39 -65.27 53.78
N GLU A 1010 -33.56 -64.87 52.80
CA GLU A 1010 -32.12 -64.67 53.00
C GLU A 1010 -31.84 -63.50 53.95
N ILE A 1011 -32.59 -62.39 53.83
CA ILE A 1011 -32.55 -61.26 54.80
C ILE A 1011 -32.99 -61.70 56.20
N TRP A 1012 -34.06 -62.50 56.32
CA TRP A 1012 -34.54 -63.03 57.60
C TRP A 1012 -33.54 -64.02 58.24
N PHE A 1013 -32.86 -64.85 57.44
CA PHE A 1013 -31.79 -65.74 57.91
C PHE A 1013 -30.54 -64.96 58.34
N THR A 1014 -30.16 -63.89 57.63
CA THR A 1014 -29.08 -62.98 58.04
C THR A 1014 -29.44 -62.13 59.27
N TRP A 1015 -30.73 -62.00 59.60
CA TRP A 1015 -31.20 -61.38 60.84
C TRP A 1015 -31.19 -62.38 62.02
N LEU A 1016 -31.42 -63.66 61.77
CA LEU A 1016 -31.40 -64.74 62.78
C LEU A 1016 -29.98 -65.18 63.18
N VAL A 1017 -29.00 -64.97 62.31
CA VAL A 1017 -27.57 -65.13 62.61
C VAL A 1017 -26.97 -63.73 62.80
N GLY A 1018 -26.88 -63.27 64.05
CA GLY A 1018 -26.43 -61.90 64.41
C GLY A 1018 -25.02 -61.49 63.92
N PRO A 1019 -24.64 -60.20 64.08
CA PRO A 1019 -24.09 -59.37 63.00
C PRO A 1019 -22.55 -59.24 63.00
N ARG A 1020 -21.95 -58.93 61.83
CA ARG A 1020 -20.62 -58.28 61.75
C ARG A 1020 -20.76 -56.85 61.23
N LYS A 1021 -20.40 -55.92 62.12
CA LYS A 1021 -20.22 -54.48 61.93
C LYS A 1021 -19.30 -54.16 60.74
N SER A 1022 -19.73 -53.25 59.87
CA SER A 1022 -18.86 -52.27 59.20
C SER A 1022 -19.71 -51.05 58.82
N GLN A 1023 -20.15 -50.32 59.84
CA GLN A 1023 -20.19 -48.86 59.74
C GLN A 1023 -18.75 -48.40 59.94
N ASP A 1024 -18.16 -47.85 58.88
CA ASP A 1024 -17.12 -46.82 58.84
C ASP A 1024 -16.40 -46.95 57.49
N ILE A 1025 -16.80 -46.12 56.51
CA ILE A 1025 -15.98 -45.53 55.42
C ILE A 1025 -16.84 -44.62 54.49
N GLU A 1026 -18.17 -44.70 54.47
CA GLU A 1026 -19.00 -43.81 53.61
C GLU A 1026 -19.45 -42.48 54.24
N ARG A 1027 -18.60 -41.83 55.04
CA ARG A 1027 -18.79 -40.42 55.43
C ARG A 1027 -17.48 -39.66 55.32
N GLY A 1028 -17.20 -39.23 54.09
CA GLY A 1028 -16.12 -38.31 53.79
C GLY A 1028 -15.85 -38.34 52.30
N LEU A 1029 -16.62 -37.56 51.53
CA LEU A 1029 -16.20 -36.84 50.32
C LEU A 1029 -17.41 -36.56 49.42
N LEU A 1030 -18.25 -35.62 49.83
CA LEU A 1030 -18.99 -34.64 49.01
C LEU A 1030 -19.56 -33.60 50.00
N PRO A 1031 -19.90 -32.35 49.62
CA PRO A 1031 -19.39 -31.47 48.54
C PRO A 1031 -19.24 -29.99 49.01
N ILE A 1032 -18.48 -29.12 48.30
CA ILE A 1032 -18.75 -27.66 48.29
C ILE A 1032 -18.44 -27.08 46.89
N GLU A 1033 -19.53 -26.85 46.15
CA GLU A 1033 -19.96 -25.62 45.47
C GLU A 1033 -18.97 -24.53 44.96
N ASP A 1034 -19.32 -24.05 43.76
CA ASP A 1034 -19.31 -22.66 43.26
C ASP A 1034 -17.97 -21.95 42.98
N LYS A 1035 -17.78 -21.19 41.89
CA LYS A 1035 -18.70 -20.33 41.14
C LYS A 1035 -18.12 -20.01 39.76
N LYS A 1036 -19.03 -19.77 38.81
CA LYS A 1036 -18.83 -19.16 37.48
C LYS A 1036 -18.00 -17.86 37.52
N ILE A 1037 -17.31 -17.52 36.42
CA ILE A 1037 -17.59 -16.37 35.52
C ILE A 1037 -16.53 -16.31 34.39
N LYS A 1038 -17.04 -16.16 33.15
CA LYS A 1038 -16.40 -15.72 31.88
C LYS A 1038 -15.40 -16.63 31.19
#